data_AF-A0A1G3LDS7-F1
#
_entry.id   AF-A0A1G3LDS7-F1
#
_cell.length_a   1.000
_cell.length_b   1.000
_cell.length_c   1.000
_cell.angle_alpha   90.00
_cell.angle_beta   90.00
_cell.angle_gamma   90.00
#
_symmetry.space_group_name_H-M   'P 1'
#
loop_
_entity.id
_entity.type
_entity.pdbx_description
1 polymer ?
#
loop_
_entity_poly.entity_id
_entity_poly.type
_entity_poly.pdbx_seq_one_letter_code
_entity_poly.pdbx_strand_id
1 'polypeptide(L)'
;MDFHILDLFKKNGKIIFIVIFFSIIAIIYSGGAFFENINTAIPSGFKNGQVTFMTTGDHFTQFYKYSVVKNNILRGHSPYYYGYQFNVSKDSKEYTEGLMYFPFSFISAILGFAFGDILAFNLMILLSYIFTGLAMFYFVKYITKSDAISFVTSVLFITIPFRFGFLYGEMIFGIDWVLLPLLLVFFEKFIETNKFKYIGLFSLILFFFTGSNFVVLYFLILFGFPYFLFRFIQYIIDKNINFKEKFVKLIVLILSVIPSLINLAYFFSLISSSALKSGQYYDELKNYAPSVKDIFAPIGWNEKNIYLGFALLLVVLILFIFGLKRIKDLISKNEWFILLFFLPSFVISYFFCLGSNLDETIGINVFKWAFDHIPGFASSRTSGRIMVVSAFFFSVIFGVLLNYFINFISKKTILSNKRKIIIFTIYTLITLIIVINFKVTNPSMVTLDPKNTSYEKIQNSKEKVICLPLTESGGHHYNGTYVYYALKYNLRIFNGHSSMYPQKYTDLMPILYLLNEGIVTEKIYNYLKDNDLKYIVVHKTGFEPSVNDLTINLLKTSDFVNFINEDKGIFLFEVTKNNQILKEFNATKIVELINSGIIKKDDLTYLYGWYNEEKYEGQKSFRWMARNYSNIIYVSDKQKPNLLKFEYASPLTDLVIKINGVENIEKKITNIDGYHKSFELDLSQIKENYIFVEFSTEKIFKVDTDPREFGCQIFDLSIK
;
A
#
# COMPACT_ATOMS: atom_id res chain seq x y z
N MET A 1 52.33 24.35 -3.86
CA MET A 1 50.94 24.13 -3.41
C MET A 1 50.63 22.69 -3.75
N ASP A 2 51.19 21.78 -2.94
CA ASP A 2 51.23 20.35 -3.26
C ASP A 2 49.93 19.69 -2.82
N PHE A 3 48.98 19.61 -3.75
CA PHE A 3 47.76 18.83 -3.60
C PHE A 3 48.11 17.34 -3.67
N HIS A 4 48.41 16.73 -2.52
CA HIS A 4 48.52 15.28 -2.41
C HIS A 4 47.14 14.62 -2.64
N ILE A 5 46.88 14.20 -3.87
CA ILE A 5 45.75 13.33 -4.27
C ILE A 5 45.63 12.10 -3.35
N LEU A 6 46.75 11.62 -2.79
CA LEU A 6 46.81 10.51 -1.84
C LEU A 6 46.13 10.79 -0.48
N ASP A 7 46.08 12.04 0.00
CA ASP A 7 45.38 12.38 1.25
C ASP A 7 43.87 12.54 1.06
N LEU A 8 43.44 12.94 -0.15
CA LEU A 8 42.05 12.79 -0.60
C LEU A 8 41.64 11.32 -0.60
N PHE A 9 42.49 10.40 -1.08
CA PHE A 9 42.21 8.95 -0.99
C PHE A 9 42.23 8.41 0.45
N LYS A 10 43.07 8.90 1.36
CA LYS A 10 43.03 8.45 2.76
C LYS A 10 41.72 8.80 3.48
N LYS A 11 41.16 9.99 3.22
CA LYS A 11 39.91 10.43 3.86
C LYS A 11 38.67 10.00 3.08
N ASN A 12 38.70 10.08 1.75
CA ASN A 12 37.57 9.71 0.88
C ASN A 12 37.52 8.21 0.59
N GLY A 13 38.64 7.49 0.63
CA GLY A 13 38.69 6.05 0.34
C GLY A 13 37.78 5.23 1.26
N LYS A 14 37.63 5.66 2.53
CA LYS A 14 36.65 5.06 3.46
C LYS A 14 35.21 5.22 2.99
N ILE A 15 34.81 6.42 2.56
CA ILE A 15 33.44 6.67 2.10
C ILE A 15 33.18 5.92 0.81
N ILE A 16 34.14 5.92 -0.13
CA ILE A 16 34.07 5.15 -1.37
C ILE A 16 33.88 3.66 -1.06
N PHE A 17 34.66 3.10 -0.13
CA PHE A 17 34.49 1.71 0.32
C PHE A 17 33.08 1.45 0.87
N ILE A 18 32.56 2.33 1.73
CA ILE A 18 31.22 2.19 2.30
C ILE A 18 30.15 2.22 1.21
N VAL A 19 30.26 3.13 0.25
CA VAL A 19 29.35 3.24 -0.90
C VAL A 19 29.39 1.97 -1.75
N ILE A 20 30.59 1.47 -2.08
CA ILE A 20 30.76 0.23 -2.83
C ILE A 20 30.13 -0.94 -2.06
N PHE A 21 30.38 -1.04 -0.76
CA PHE A 21 29.84 -2.11 0.07
C PHE A 21 28.30 -2.08 0.14
N PHE A 22 27.69 -0.91 0.34
CA PHE A 22 26.23 -0.77 0.31
C PHE A 22 25.65 -1.04 -1.08
N SER A 23 26.39 -0.74 -2.14
CA SER A 23 26.01 -1.11 -3.51
C SER A 23 26.04 -2.63 -3.71
N ILE A 24 27.04 -3.32 -3.17
CA ILE A 24 27.10 -4.79 -3.18
C ILE A 24 25.93 -5.38 -2.39
N ILE A 25 25.59 -4.83 -1.21
CA ILE A 25 24.39 -5.24 -0.46
C ILE A 25 23.14 -5.03 -1.32
N ALA A 26 22.98 -3.87 -1.96
CA ALA A 26 21.85 -3.60 -2.84
C ALA A 26 21.75 -4.69 -3.92
N ILE A 27 22.87 -5.00 -4.60
CA ILE A 27 22.92 -6.04 -5.63
C ILE A 27 22.51 -7.41 -5.09
N ILE A 28 23.10 -7.85 -3.98
CA ILE A 28 22.79 -9.15 -3.36
C ILE A 28 21.31 -9.21 -2.97
N TYR A 29 20.77 -8.13 -2.39
CA TYR A 29 19.39 -8.10 -1.89
C TYR A 29 18.35 -7.89 -2.98
N SER A 30 18.67 -7.26 -4.11
CA SER A 30 17.78 -7.15 -5.26
C SER A 30 17.65 -8.45 -6.04
N GLY A 31 18.66 -9.32 -6.06
CA GLY A 31 18.58 -10.63 -6.71
C GLY A 31 18.56 -10.59 -8.24
N GLY A 32 18.61 -11.76 -8.88
CA GLY A 32 18.76 -11.90 -10.34
C GLY A 32 17.58 -11.33 -11.13
N ALA A 33 16.35 -11.74 -10.78
CA ALA A 33 15.13 -11.32 -11.46
C ALA A 33 14.99 -9.79 -11.56
N PHE A 34 15.41 -9.06 -10.52
CA PHE A 34 15.43 -7.60 -10.51
C PHE A 34 16.40 -7.02 -11.56
N PHE A 35 17.66 -7.50 -11.61
CA PHE A 35 18.64 -6.95 -12.55
C PHE A 35 18.37 -7.34 -14.00
N GLU A 36 17.90 -8.57 -14.23
CA GLU A 36 17.49 -9.04 -15.56
C GLU A 36 16.35 -8.20 -16.15
N ASN A 37 15.51 -7.61 -15.29
CA ASN A 37 14.33 -6.84 -15.70
C ASN A 37 14.35 -5.37 -15.24
N ILE A 38 15.52 -4.83 -14.90
CA ILE A 38 15.65 -3.49 -14.29
C ILE A 38 15.11 -2.36 -15.18
N ASN A 39 15.04 -2.58 -16.50
CA ASN A 39 14.58 -1.60 -17.48
C ASN A 39 13.14 -1.84 -17.98
N THR A 40 12.57 -3.02 -17.70
CA THR A 40 11.30 -3.48 -18.31
C THR A 40 10.21 -3.77 -17.28
N ALA A 41 10.60 -3.97 -16.01
CA ALA A 41 9.69 -4.33 -14.93
C ALA A 41 9.92 -3.49 -13.68
N ILE A 42 8.90 -3.46 -12.82
CA ILE A 42 8.96 -2.88 -11.49
C ILE A 42 8.72 -3.96 -10.42
N PRO A 43 9.29 -3.83 -9.21
CA PRO A 43 9.04 -4.80 -8.14
C PRO A 43 7.57 -4.85 -7.73
N SER A 44 7.05 -6.06 -7.54
CA SER A 44 5.67 -6.32 -7.10
C SER A 44 5.59 -7.05 -5.76
N GLY A 45 6.70 -7.63 -5.32
CA GLY A 45 6.83 -8.33 -4.05
C GLY A 45 8.30 -8.54 -3.71
N PHE A 46 8.63 -8.74 -2.44
CA PHE A 46 10.02 -8.95 -2.01
C PHE A 46 10.48 -10.42 -2.02
N LYS A 47 9.63 -11.35 -2.49
CA LYS A 47 9.87 -12.80 -2.49
C LYS A 47 9.55 -13.45 -3.84
N ASN A 48 9.96 -14.71 -3.98
CA ASN A 48 9.70 -15.65 -5.08
C ASN A 48 10.48 -15.42 -6.38
N GLY A 49 11.03 -14.22 -6.63
CA GLY A 49 11.82 -13.95 -7.84
C GLY A 49 11.04 -14.16 -9.14
N GLN A 50 9.71 -14.11 -9.08
CA GLN A 50 8.86 -14.37 -10.23
C GLN A 50 8.76 -13.11 -11.08
N VAL A 51 8.75 -13.28 -12.40
CA VAL A 51 8.48 -12.21 -13.34
C VAL A 51 7.11 -12.46 -13.95
N THR A 52 6.17 -11.54 -13.74
CA THR A 52 4.81 -11.64 -14.27
C THR A 52 4.49 -10.45 -15.17
N PHE A 53 3.45 -10.58 -15.99
CA PHE A 53 3.02 -9.50 -16.88
C PHE A 53 1.74 -8.85 -16.35
N MET A 54 1.78 -7.53 -16.12
CA MET A 54 0.63 -6.72 -15.73
C MET A 54 -0.19 -7.25 -14.53
N THR A 55 0.42 -8.00 -13.61
CA THR A 55 -0.26 -8.48 -12.39
C THR A 55 -0.61 -7.30 -11.51
N THR A 56 -1.89 -7.14 -11.17
CA THR A 56 -2.40 -6.01 -10.39
C THR A 56 -1.76 -5.89 -9.00
N GLY A 57 -1.73 -4.67 -8.46
CA GLY A 57 -1.20 -4.39 -7.12
C GLY A 57 -0.80 -2.92 -6.91
N ASP A 58 -0.51 -2.57 -5.67
CA ASP A 58 -0.14 -1.19 -5.27
C ASP A 58 1.17 -0.70 -5.90
N HIS A 59 2.03 -1.61 -6.36
CA HIS A 59 3.28 -1.27 -7.03
C HIS A 59 3.06 -0.37 -8.26
N PHE A 60 1.94 -0.53 -8.98
CA PHE A 60 1.57 0.38 -10.07
C PHE A 60 1.24 1.79 -9.58
N THR A 61 0.50 1.89 -8.48
CA THR A 61 0.19 3.17 -7.84
C THR A 61 1.48 3.87 -7.42
N GLN A 62 2.41 3.13 -6.81
CA GLN A 62 3.67 3.70 -6.40
C GLN A 62 4.50 4.17 -7.61
N PHE A 63 4.58 3.35 -8.65
CA PHE A 63 5.24 3.71 -9.91
C PHE A 63 4.62 4.96 -10.53
N TYR A 64 3.29 5.05 -10.57
CA TYR A 64 2.54 6.23 -11.01
C TYR A 64 2.98 7.49 -10.26
N LYS A 65 3.00 7.46 -8.93
CA LYS A 65 3.33 8.64 -8.10
C LYS A 65 4.78 9.09 -8.24
N TYR A 66 5.71 8.16 -8.50
CA TYR A 66 7.11 8.47 -8.76
C TYR A 66 7.39 8.95 -10.20
N SER A 67 6.48 8.65 -11.13
CA SER A 67 6.60 9.01 -12.54
C SER A 67 5.81 10.29 -12.89
N VAL A 68 4.84 10.67 -12.06
CA VAL A 68 3.90 11.77 -12.34
C VAL A 68 4.63 13.11 -12.57
N VAL A 69 5.67 13.41 -11.79
CA VAL A 69 6.38 14.69 -11.82
C VAL A 69 7.03 14.95 -13.18
N LYS A 70 7.78 13.98 -13.69
CA LYS A 70 8.42 14.09 -15.02
C LYS A 70 7.37 14.19 -16.11
N ASN A 71 6.38 13.31 -16.10
CA ASN A 71 5.34 13.27 -17.13
C ASN A 71 4.51 14.55 -17.16
N ASN A 72 4.24 15.15 -16.00
CA ASN A 72 3.58 16.45 -15.90
C ASN A 72 4.41 17.58 -16.51
N ILE A 73 5.71 17.65 -16.18
CA ILE A 73 6.62 18.66 -16.74
C ILE A 73 6.66 18.54 -18.28
N LEU A 74 6.78 17.32 -18.81
CA LEU A 74 6.79 17.07 -20.27
C LEU A 74 5.50 17.48 -20.96
N ARG A 75 4.38 17.54 -20.23
CA ARG A 75 3.05 17.91 -20.75
C ARG A 75 2.66 19.35 -20.46
N GLY A 76 3.52 20.12 -19.79
CA GLY A 76 3.21 21.48 -19.38
C GLY A 76 2.21 21.59 -18.22
N HIS A 77 2.00 20.52 -17.46
CA HIS A 77 1.23 20.55 -16.22
C HIS A 77 2.10 20.98 -15.03
N SER A 78 1.47 21.39 -13.93
CA SER A 78 2.16 21.55 -12.64
C SER A 78 2.83 20.23 -12.24
N PRO A 79 4.06 20.23 -11.67
CA PRO A 79 4.78 19.01 -11.30
C PRO A 79 3.95 18.01 -10.47
N TYR A 80 3.09 18.50 -9.57
CA TYR A 80 2.23 17.68 -8.72
C TYR A 80 0.75 17.73 -9.13
N TYR A 81 0.50 17.75 -10.44
CA TYR A 81 -0.84 17.56 -11.02
C TYR A 81 -1.26 16.09 -10.94
N TYR A 82 -2.45 15.83 -10.37
CA TYR A 82 -3.02 14.48 -10.18
C TYR A 82 -4.40 14.32 -10.81
N GLY A 83 -4.79 15.22 -11.72
CA GLY A 83 -6.10 15.19 -12.40
C GLY A 83 -6.32 14.00 -13.33
N TYR A 84 -5.43 13.01 -13.33
CA TYR A 84 -5.58 11.75 -14.03
C TYR A 84 -6.64 10.84 -13.42
N GLN A 85 -7.00 11.00 -12.13
CA GLN A 85 -7.87 10.07 -11.42
C GLN A 85 -9.00 10.76 -10.64
N PHE A 86 -10.03 10.00 -10.29
CA PHE A 86 -11.19 10.48 -9.51
C PHE A 86 -11.91 11.68 -10.15
N ASN A 87 -12.00 11.71 -11.48
CA ASN A 87 -12.79 12.72 -12.20
C ASN A 87 -14.29 12.38 -12.15
N VAL A 88 -14.87 12.37 -10.94
CA VAL A 88 -16.21 11.83 -10.64
C VAL A 88 -17.38 12.73 -11.04
N SER A 89 -17.15 13.95 -11.52
CA SER A 89 -18.22 14.77 -12.09
C SER A 89 -17.72 15.86 -13.02
N LYS A 90 -18.63 16.51 -13.76
CA LYS A 90 -18.31 17.71 -14.56
C LYS A 90 -17.64 18.81 -13.74
N ASP A 91 -18.23 19.10 -12.58
CA ASP A 91 -17.81 20.20 -11.70
C ASP A 91 -16.86 19.77 -10.57
N SER A 92 -16.37 18.53 -10.58
CA SER A 92 -15.44 18.11 -9.53
C SER A 92 -14.13 18.86 -9.70
N LYS A 93 -13.65 19.48 -8.61
CA LYS A 93 -12.26 19.93 -8.53
C LYS A 93 -11.34 18.76 -8.86
N GLU A 94 -10.26 19.07 -9.56
CA GLU A 94 -9.25 18.07 -9.87
C GLU A 94 -8.71 17.45 -8.59
N TYR A 95 -8.69 16.12 -8.58
CA TYR A 95 -8.15 15.38 -7.45
C TYR A 95 -6.67 15.68 -7.28
N THR A 96 -6.22 15.84 -6.03
CA THR A 96 -4.81 16.04 -5.71
C THR A 96 -4.43 15.41 -4.38
N GLU A 97 -3.27 14.77 -4.37
CA GLU A 97 -2.60 14.28 -3.15
C GLU A 97 -1.53 15.27 -2.66
N GLY A 98 -1.46 16.47 -3.27
CA GLY A 98 -0.48 17.50 -2.97
C GLY A 98 0.96 17.03 -3.14
N LEU A 99 1.79 17.27 -2.12
CA LEU A 99 3.22 16.94 -2.14
C LEU A 99 3.54 15.54 -1.58
N MET A 100 2.57 14.63 -1.60
CA MET A 100 2.81 13.25 -1.20
C MET A 100 3.96 12.64 -2.03
N TYR A 101 4.86 11.89 -1.38
CA TYR A 101 6.08 11.29 -1.94
C TYR A 101 7.21 12.27 -2.31
N PHE A 102 7.04 13.58 -2.11
CA PHE A 102 8.16 14.52 -2.17
C PHE A 102 9.12 14.26 -0.99
N PRO A 103 10.45 14.21 -1.17
CA PRO A 103 11.22 14.62 -2.35
C PRO A 103 11.58 13.50 -3.33
N PHE A 104 11.26 12.25 -2.99
CA PHE A 104 11.76 11.11 -3.76
C PHE A 104 11.11 10.99 -5.14
N SER A 105 9.85 11.41 -5.31
CA SER A 105 9.22 11.54 -6.63
C SER A 105 9.92 12.58 -7.52
N PHE A 106 10.45 13.66 -6.94
CA PHE A 106 11.24 14.65 -7.67
C PHE A 106 12.62 14.11 -8.08
N ILE A 107 13.30 13.39 -7.20
CA ILE A 107 14.59 12.72 -7.53
C ILE A 107 14.35 11.67 -8.62
N SER A 108 13.27 10.89 -8.50
CA SER A 108 12.85 9.93 -9.51
C SER A 108 12.58 10.61 -10.85
N ALA A 109 11.96 11.79 -10.87
CA ALA A 109 11.77 12.55 -12.11
C ALA A 109 13.10 12.96 -12.76
N ILE A 110 14.08 13.42 -11.99
CA ILE A 110 15.43 13.74 -12.50
C ILE A 110 16.06 12.52 -13.15
N LEU A 111 16.03 11.36 -12.48
CA LEU A 111 16.51 10.10 -13.04
C LEU A 111 15.68 9.69 -14.26
N GLY A 112 14.37 9.92 -14.23
CA GLY A 112 13.44 9.56 -15.29
C GLY A 112 13.69 10.32 -16.59
N PHE A 113 14.15 11.57 -16.52
CA PHE A 113 14.60 12.32 -17.71
C PHE A 113 15.83 11.68 -18.37
N ALA A 114 16.74 11.10 -17.59
CA ALA A 114 17.96 10.48 -18.12
C ALA A 114 17.76 9.02 -18.57
N PHE A 115 16.96 8.25 -17.84
CA PHE A 115 16.92 6.79 -17.93
C PHE A 115 15.55 6.19 -18.26
N GLY A 116 14.50 7.02 -18.32
CA GLY A 116 13.12 6.54 -18.38
C GLY A 116 12.56 6.16 -17.01
N ASP A 117 11.23 6.05 -16.92
CA ASP A 117 10.52 5.99 -15.64
C ASP A 117 10.78 4.67 -14.90
N ILE A 118 10.84 3.55 -15.62
CA ILE A 118 11.07 2.21 -15.06
C ILE A 118 12.46 2.11 -14.42
N LEU A 119 13.51 2.44 -15.19
CA LEU A 119 14.88 2.39 -14.68
C LEU A 119 15.07 3.42 -13.55
N ALA A 120 14.49 4.62 -13.65
CA ALA A 120 14.55 5.60 -12.57
C ALA A 120 13.96 5.08 -11.26
N PHE A 121 12.79 4.45 -11.32
CA PHE A 121 12.13 3.84 -10.16
C PHE A 121 13.01 2.75 -9.52
N ASN A 122 13.62 1.88 -10.33
CA ASN A 122 14.50 0.83 -9.85
C ASN A 122 15.84 1.36 -9.31
N LEU A 123 16.40 2.40 -9.93
CA LEU A 123 17.60 3.08 -9.44
C LEU A 123 17.34 3.75 -8.09
N MET A 124 16.14 4.31 -7.86
CA MET A 124 15.77 4.85 -6.54
C MET A 124 15.83 3.79 -5.44
N ILE A 125 15.41 2.54 -5.74
CA ILE A 125 15.52 1.43 -4.81
C ILE A 125 16.99 1.10 -4.50
N LEU A 126 17.84 0.99 -5.52
CA LEU A 126 19.27 0.70 -5.34
C LEU A 126 19.99 1.81 -4.56
N LEU A 127 19.76 3.07 -4.94
CA LEU A 127 20.31 4.25 -4.28
C LEU A 127 19.87 4.37 -2.82
N SER A 128 18.68 3.88 -2.48
CA SER A 128 18.18 3.91 -1.11
C SER A 128 19.11 3.17 -0.13
N TYR A 129 19.72 2.04 -0.52
CA TYR A 129 20.68 1.33 0.34
C TYR A 129 21.88 2.21 0.70
N ILE A 130 22.39 2.94 -0.30
CA ILE A 130 23.54 3.82 -0.13
C ILE A 130 23.15 5.00 0.75
N PHE A 131 22.07 5.72 0.42
CA PHE A 131 21.69 6.92 1.15
C PHE A 131 21.22 6.62 2.58
N THR A 132 20.37 5.63 2.78
CA THR A 132 19.93 5.20 4.12
C THR A 132 21.12 4.72 4.95
N GLY A 133 22.02 3.93 4.35
CA GLY A 133 23.22 3.44 5.02
C GLY A 133 24.17 4.56 5.41
N LEU A 134 24.46 5.51 4.51
CA LEU A 134 25.31 6.66 4.80
C LEU A 134 24.70 7.56 5.87
N ALA A 135 23.40 7.81 5.83
CA ALA A 135 22.74 8.64 6.83
C ALA A 135 22.84 8.01 8.22
N MET A 136 22.58 6.71 8.34
CA MET A 136 22.76 5.98 9.60
C MET A 136 24.22 5.96 10.04
N PHE A 137 25.15 5.79 9.11
CA PHE A 137 26.59 5.80 9.38
C PHE A 137 27.00 7.14 10.02
N TYR A 138 26.58 8.26 9.42
CA TYR A 138 26.91 9.58 9.96
C TYR A 138 26.26 9.82 11.32
N PHE A 139 25.04 9.34 11.55
CA PHE A 139 24.37 9.48 12.84
C PHE A 139 25.06 8.69 13.95
N VAL A 140 25.32 7.41 13.73
CA VAL A 140 25.98 6.56 14.71
C VAL A 140 27.43 6.99 14.92
N LYS A 141 28.11 7.50 13.88
CA LYS A 141 29.45 8.06 13.99
C LYS A 141 29.47 9.32 14.82
N TYR A 142 28.45 10.16 14.67
CA TYR A 142 28.30 11.35 15.48
C TYR A 142 28.15 10.99 16.97
N ILE A 143 27.43 9.92 17.30
CA ILE A 143 27.21 9.45 18.67
C ILE A 143 28.45 8.75 19.24
N THR A 144 28.89 7.68 18.59
CA THR A 144 29.90 6.73 19.11
C THR A 144 31.34 7.14 18.82
N LYS A 145 31.54 8.09 17.90
CA LYS A 145 32.84 8.51 17.35
C LYS A 145 33.64 7.37 16.70
N SER A 146 33.01 6.22 16.40
CA SER A 146 33.68 5.04 15.85
C SER A 146 33.20 4.73 14.42
N ASP A 147 34.12 4.75 13.45
CA ASP A 147 33.83 4.40 12.05
C ASP A 147 33.31 2.95 11.92
N ALA A 148 33.97 2.01 12.60
CA ALA A 148 33.63 0.59 12.46
C ALA A 148 32.25 0.26 13.04
N ILE A 149 31.93 0.79 14.22
CA ILE A 149 30.61 0.63 14.82
C ILE A 149 29.52 1.21 13.92
N SER A 150 29.77 2.42 13.42
CA SER A 150 28.83 3.10 12.53
C SER A 150 28.57 2.31 11.26
N PHE A 151 29.61 1.69 10.69
CA PHE A 151 29.47 0.82 9.53
C PHE A 151 28.59 -0.40 9.84
N VAL A 152 28.90 -1.17 10.89
CA VAL A 152 28.11 -2.37 11.24
C VAL A 152 26.65 -2.01 11.54
N THR A 153 26.40 -0.93 12.28
CA THR A 153 25.04 -0.47 12.57
C THR A 153 24.29 -0.01 11.32
N SER A 154 25.00 0.58 10.35
CA SER A 154 24.37 0.98 9.09
C SER A 154 23.99 -0.24 8.25
N VAL A 155 24.83 -1.28 8.23
CA VAL A 155 24.51 -2.56 7.60
C VAL A 155 23.26 -3.16 8.24
N LEU A 156 23.18 -3.18 9.58
CA LEU A 156 21.98 -3.60 10.30
C LEU A 156 20.75 -2.82 9.79
N PHE A 157 20.79 -1.49 9.84
CA PHE A 157 19.64 -0.66 9.54
C PHE A 157 19.14 -0.81 8.09
N ILE A 158 20.03 -0.89 7.10
CA ILE A 158 19.62 -1.05 5.69
C ILE A 158 19.14 -2.45 5.35
N THR A 159 19.47 -3.46 6.18
CA THR A 159 19.14 -4.87 5.93
C THR A 159 17.96 -5.39 6.76
N ILE A 160 17.34 -4.59 7.65
CA ILE A 160 16.20 -5.06 8.45
C ILE A 160 15.06 -5.58 7.54
N PRO A 161 14.56 -6.81 7.74
CA PRO A 161 13.59 -7.43 6.83
C PRO A 161 12.32 -6.63 6.56
N PHE A 162 11.80 -5.93 7.58
CA PHE A 162 10.65 -5.04 7.42
C PHE A 162 10.83 -4.05 6.27
N ARG A 163 12.05 -3.50 6.10
CA ARG A 163 12.35 -2.51 5.07
C ARG A 163 12.14 -3.05 3.66
N PHE A 164 12.43 -4.33 3.42
CA PHE A 164 12.34 -4.91 2.08
C PHE A 164 10.92 -5.06 1.59
N GLY A 165 9.99 -5.32 2.50
CA GLY A 165 8.57 -5.35 2.18
C GLY A 165 8.08 -4.04 1.56
N PHE A 166 8.66 -2.93 2.04
CA PHE A 166 8.38 -1.59 1.54
C PHE A 166 9.44 -1.04 0.59
N LEU A 167 10.33 -1.88 0.05
CA LEU A 167 11.22 -1.50 -1.05
C LEU A 167 10.85 -2.22 -2.33
N TYR A 168 10.51 -3.50 -2.22
CA TYR A 168 10.21 -4.36 -3.36
C TYR A 168 8.76 -4.80 -3.41
N GLY A 169 7.97 -4.56 -2.37
CA GLY A 169 6.55 -4.86 -2.33
C GLY A 169 5.69 -3.66 -2.71
N GLU A 170 4.46 -3.71 -2.21
CA GLU A 170 3.33 -2.86 -2.59
C GLU A 170 3.54 -1.35 -2.43
N MET A 171 4.33 -0.90 -1.45
CA MET A 171 4.57 0.53 -1.22
C MET A 171 6.05 0.82 -1.02
N ILE A 172 6.63 1.70 -1.85
CA ILE A 172 8.04 2.09 -1.74
C ILE A 172 8.23 3.25 -0.75
N PHE A 173 8.10 2.97 0.54
CA PHE A 173 8.49 3.90 1.60
C PHE A 173 9.75 3.46 2.38
N GLY A 174 10.33 2.30 2.04
CA GLY A 174 11.63 1.88 2.58
C GLY A 174 12.78 2.82 2.22
N ILE A 175 12.57 3.73 1.27
CA ILE A 175 13.47 4.84 0.92
C ILE A 175 13.46 5.91 2.02
N ASP A 176 12.29 6.19 2.61
CA ASP A 176 12.07 7.27 3.58
C ASP A 176 12.87 7.07 4.87
N TRP A 177 13.36 5.85 5.11
CA TRP A 177 14.24 5.50 6.23
C TRP A 177 15.51 6.36 6.28
N VAL A 178 15.95 6.94 5.16
CA VAL A 178 17.07 7.89 5.13
C VAL A 178 16.78 9.16 5.96
N LEU A 179 15.53 9.59 6.06
CA LEU A 179 15.16 10.86 6.68
C LEU A 179 15.25 10.81 8.21
N LEU A 180 15.04 9.64 8.83
CA LEU A 180 15.15 9.43 10.28
C LEU A 180 16.52 9.82 10.85
N PRO A 181 17.64 9.18 10.44
CA PRO A 181 18.95 9.54 10.92
C PRO A 181 19.36 10.95 10.50
N LEU A 182 19.01 11.43 9.30
CA LEU A 182 19.34 12.80 8.88
C LEU A 182 18.67 13.86 9.76
N LEU A 183 17.39 13.66 10.12
CA LEU A 183 16.65 14.55 10.98
C LEU A 183 17.36 14.69 12.34
N LEU A 184 17.74 13.56 12.95
CA LEU A 184 18.44 13.59 14.24
C LEU A 184 19.87 14.10 14.14
N VAL A 185 20.61 13.81 13.06
CA VAL A 185 21.95 14.37 12.85
C VAL A 185 21.91 15.89 12.85
N PHE A 186 20.99 16.50 12.11
CA PHE A 186 20.92 17.95 12.02
C PHE A 186 20.33 18.59 13.27
N PHE A 187 19.36 17.94 13.91
CA PHE A 187 18.89 18.36 15.23
C PHE A 187 20.01 18.37 16.25
N GLU A 188 20.75 17.26 16.39
CA GLU A 188 21.84 17.15 17.35
C GLU A 188 22.99 18.12 17.07
N LYS A 189 23.38 18.30 15.81
CA LYS A 189 24.40 19.29 15.43
C LYS A 189 23.95 20.72 15.70
N PHE A 190 22.65 21.02 15.56
CA PHE A 190 22.11 22.30 15.96
C PHE A 190 22.27 22.50 17.48
N ILE A 191 21.87 21.52 18.29
CA ILE A 191 22.00 21.59 19.75
C ILE A 191 23.47 21.75 20.18
N GLU A 192 24.40 21.02 19.58
CA GLU A 192 25.83 21.05 19.94
C GLU A 192 26.53 22.34 19.47
N THR A 193 26.32 22.74 18.21
CA THR A 193 27.12 23.81 17.60
C THR A 193 26.42 25.16 17.58
N ASN A 194 25.10 25.17 17.83
CA ASN A 194 24.26 26.34 17.81
C ASN A 194 24.26 27.09 16.45
N LYS A 195 24.50 26.41 15.32
CA LYS A 195 24.61 27.07 13.99
C LYS A 195 23.28 27.04 13.20
N PHE A 196 22.90 28.19 12.61
CA PHE A 196 21.68 28.34 11.79
C PHE A 196 21.60 27.37 10.60
N LYS A 197 22.74 27.04 9.98
CA LYS A 197 22.79 26.05 8.89
C LYS A 197 22.12 24.73 9.27
N TYR A 198 22.26 24.30 10.52
CA TYR A 198 21.66 23.04 10.97
C TYR A 198 20.16 23.16 11.27
N ILE A 199 19.67 24.36 11.64
CA ILE A 199 18.22 24.62 11.70
C ILE A 199 17.62 24.50 10.28
N GLY A 200 18.25 25.14 9.29
CA GLY A 200 17.78 25.07 7.91
C GLY A 200 17.77 23.64 7.35
N LEU A 201 18.83 22.87 7.60
CA LEU A 201 18.89 21.46 7.18
C LEU A 201 17.89 20.58 7.95
N PHE A 202 17.72 20.78 9.26
CA PHE A 202 16.70 20.07 10.04
C PHE A 202 15.29 20.34 9.50
N SER A 203 14.95 21.62 9.27
CA SER A 203 13.69 22.06 8.69
C SER A 203 13.43 21.48 7.31
N LEU A 204 14.45 21.48 6.44
CA LEU A 204 14.34 20.89 5.11
C LEU A 204 14.06 19.39 5.18
N ILE A 205 14.78 18.66 6.03
CA ILE A 205 14.56 17.22 6.23
C ILE A 205 13.19 16.96 6.86
N LEU A 206 12.74 17.78 7.81
CA LEU A 206 11.41 17.67 8.40
C LEU A 206 10.32 17.86 7.33
N PHE A 207 10.48 18.87 6.46
CA PHE A 207 9.56 19.10 5.35
C PHE A 207 9.55 17.92 4.37
N PHE A 208 10.72 17.41 3.98
CA PHE A 208 10.85 16.20 3.17
C PHE A 208 10.19 15.00 3.84
N PHE A 209 10.28 14.90 5.17
CA PHE A 209 9.65 13.80 5.90
C PHE A 209 8.12 13.92 5.92
N THR A 210 7.58 15.13 6.11
CA THR A 210 6.13 15.34 6.00
C THR A 210 5.59 15.00 4.61
N GLY A 211 6.30 15.38 3.54
CA GLY A 211 5.89 15.11 2.17
C GLY A 211 6.00 13.64 1.79
N SER A 212 7.08 12.97 2.18
CA SER A 212 7.31 11.58 1.83
C SER A 212 6.39 10.64 2.60
N ASN A 213 6.36 10.78 3.92
CA ASN A 213 5.63 9.86 4.80
C ASN A 213 5.32 10.48 6.17
N PHE A 214 4.22 11.22 6.22
CA PHE A 214 3.75 11.84 7.46
C PHE A 214 3.38 10.83 8.55
N VAL A 215 3.03 9.58 8.20
CA VAL A 215 2.69 8.51 9.17
C VAL A 215 3.93 8.08 9.95
N VAL A 216 5.06 7.87 9.27
CA VAL A 216 6.32 7.55 9.95
C VAL A 216 6.79 8.73 10.81
N LEU A 217 6.65 9.97 10.31
CA LEU A 217 6.95 11.17 11.11
C LEU A 217 6.06 11.25 12.36
N TYR A 218 4.77 10.96 12.23
CA TYR A 218 3.84 10.91 13.36
C TYR A 218 4.31 9.92 14.42
N PHE A 219 4.67 8.68 14.04
CA PHE A 219 5.19 7.70 14.99
C PHE A 219 6.55 8.09 15.59
N LEU A 220 7.42 8.76 14.81
CA LEU A 220 8.68 9.28 15.33
C LEU A 220 8.44 10.34 16.39
N ILE A 221 7.50 11.26 16.15
CA ILE A 221 7.12 12.26 17.14
C ILE A 221 6.53 11.57 18.37
N LEU A 222 5.57 10.66 18.19
CA LEU A 222 4.90 9.99 19.30
C LEU A 222 5.89 9.25 20.23
N PHE A 223 6.74 8.38 19.67
CA PHE A 223 7.66 7.56 20.47
C PHE A 223 8.99 8.26 20.78
N GLY A 224 9.39 9.24 19.97
CA GLY A 224 10.61 10.03 20.15
C GLY A 224 10.43 11.31 20.95
N PHE A 225 9.19 11.74 21.25
CA PHE A 225 8.89 12.98 21.95
C PHE A 225 9.70 13.17 23.25
N PRO A 226 9.83 12.16 24.14
CA PRO A 226 10.61 12.33 25.36
C PRO A 226 12.07 12.73 25.09
N TYR A 227 12.69 12.19 24.03
CA TYR A 227 14.04 12.53 23.62
C TYR A 227 14.13 13.98 23.14
N PHE A 228 13.26 14.37 22.20
CA PHE A 228 13.25 15.73 21.66
C PHE A 228 13.01 16.77 22.76
N LEU A 229 12.04 16.52 23.63
CA LEU A 229 11.72 17.39 24.76
C LEU A 229 12.92 17.54 25.69
N PHE A 230 13.56 16.43 26.06
CA PHE A 230 14.73 16.46 26.93
C PHE A 230 15.89 17.26 26.32
N ARG A 231 16.24 16.99 25.06
CA ARG A 231 17.33 17.71 24.36
C ARG A 231 17.02 19.20 24.21
N PHE A 232 15.75 19.53 23.96
CA PHE A 232 15.29 20.91 23.90
C PHE A 232 15.39 21.62 25.25
N ILE A 233 14.98 20.98 26.34
CA ILE A 233 15.14 21.51 27.70
C ILE A 233 16.63 21.72 28.04
N GLN A 234 17.50 20.77 27.69
CA GLN A 234 18.94 20.92 27.89
C GLN A 234 19.48 22.17 27.17
N TYR A 235 19.07 22.39 25.92
CA TYR A 235 19.44 23.59 25.17
C TYR A 235 18.92 24.88 25.83
N ILE A 236 17.68 24.89 26.32
CA ILE A 236 17.12 26.05 27.04
C ILE A 236 17.89 26.36 28.33
N ILE A 237 18.33 25.34 29.06
CA ILE A 237 19.01 25.50 30.35
C ILE A 237 20.52 25.75 30.21
N ASP A 238 21.13 25.51 29.04
CA ASP A 238 22.57 25.65 28.84
C ASP A 238 23.09 27.08 29.09
N LYS A 239 23.75 27.31 30.23
CA LYS A 239 24.22 28.64 30.64
C LYS A 239 25.32 29.21 29.74
N ASN A 240 25.93 28.40 28.87
CA ASN A 240 27.02 28.83 28.01
C ASN A 240 26.55 29.66 26.79
N ILE A 241 25.25 29.64 26.49
CA ILE A 241 24.68 30.38 25.35
C ILE A 241 23.91 31.59 25.86
N ASN A 242 24.17 32.76 25.29
CA ASN A 242 23.48 34.01 25.63
C ASN A 242 21.95 33.89 25.41
N PHE A 243 21.14 34.37 26.35
CA PHE A 243 19.68 34.32 26.27
C PHE A 243 19.10 34.93 24.98
N LYS A 244 19.63 36.08 24.54
CA LYS A 244 19.18 36.74 23.29
C LYS A 244 19.45 35.85 22.08
N GLU A 245 20.62 35.22 22.04
CA GLU A 245 20.99 34.30 20.96
C GLU A 245 20.10 33.05 20.97
N LYS A 246 19.82 32.48 22.15
CA LYS A 246 18.85 31.38 22.28
C LYS A 246 17.48 31.77 21.76
N PHE A 247 16.96 32.90 22.21
CA PHE A 247 15.63 33.39 21.84
C PHE A 247 15.47 33.55 20.33
N VAL A 248 16.44 34.20 19.67
CA VAL A 248 16.46 34.33 18.20
C VAL A 248 16.45 32.97 17.53
N LYS A 249 17.27 32.02 18.00
CA LYS A 249 17.34 30.69 17.39
C LYS A 249 16.12 29.83 17.65
N LEU A 250 15.46 30.00 18.79
CA LEU A 250 14.17 29.37 19.07
C LEU A 250 13.08 29.90 18.13
N ILE A 251 13.02 31.21 17.91
CA ILE A 251 12.12 31.80 16.91
C ILE A 251 12.42 31.21 15.52
N VAL A 252 13.70 31.19 15.11
CA VAL A 252 14.07 30.63 13.80
C VAL A 252 13.73 29.15 13.71
N LEU A 253 13.93 28.36 14.77
CA LEU A 253 13.53 26.96 14.81
C LEU A 253 12.01 26.80 14.64
N ILE A 254 11.21 27.58 15.38
CA ILE A 254 9.73 27.56 15.27
C ILE A 254 9.30 27.93 13.85
N LEU A 255 9.81 29.04 13.31
CA LEU A 255 9.51 29.48 11.94
C LEU A 255 9.92 28.42 10.91
N SER A 256 11.01 27.70 11.15
CA SER A 256 11.50 26.65 10.26
C SER A 256 10.59 25.41 10.22
N VAL A 257 9.74 25.20 11.22
CA VAL A 257 8.79 24.07 11.25
C VAL A 257 7.48 24.41 10.52
N ILE A 258 7.20 25.70 10.27
CA ILE A 258 5.95 26.15 9.63
C ILE A 258 5.66 25.46 8.28
N PRO A 259 6.60 25.30 7.33
CA PRO A 259 6.31 24.61 6.07
C PRO A 259 5.82 23.17 6.26
N SER A 260 6.39 22.48 7.26
CA SER A 260 5.97 21.12 7.62
C SER A 260 4.56 21.11 8.23
N LEU A 261 4.23 22.09 9.07
CA LEU A 261 2.90 22.23 9.66
C LEU A 261 1.83 22.58 8.61
N ILE A 262 2.13 23.45 7.65
CA ILE A 262 1.24 23.77 6.54
C ILE A 262 0.96 22.51 5.71
N ASN A 263 2.00 21.73 5.40
CA ASN A 263 1.85 20.48 4.66
C ASN A 263 1.03 19.44 5.44
N LEU A 264 1.25 19.31 6.75
CA LEU A 264 0.44 18.45 7.62
C LEU A 264 -1.02 18.91 7.68
N ALA A 265 -1.28 20.22 7.84
CA ALA A 265 -2.63 20.77 7.84
C ALA A 265 -3.36 20.49 6.51
N TYR A 266 -2.64 20.57 5.39
CA TYR A 266 -3.15 20.16 4.09
C TYR A 266 -3.52 18.67 4.05
N PHE A 267 -2.66 17.76 4.53
CA PHE A 267 -2.99 16.33 4.60
C PHE A 267 -4.16 16.04 5.54
N PHE A 268 -4.26 16.70 6.68
CA PHE A 268 -5.41 16.56 7.58
C PHE A 268 -6.71 17.00 6.89
N SER A 269 -6.67 18.10 6.13
CA SER A 269 -7.80 18.55 5.31
C SER A 269 -8.20 17.51 4.26
N LEU A 270 -7.22 16.94 3.53
CA LEU A 270 -7.46 15.85 2.59
C LEU A 270 -8.10 14.62 3.27
N ILE A 271 -7.54 14.15 4.38
CA ILE A 271 -8.08 13.00 5.12
C ILE A 271 -9.51 13.27 5.56
N SER A 272 -9.78 14.46 6.12
CA SER A 272 -11.10 14.86 6.62
C SER A 272 -12.19 14.94 5.54
N SER A 273 -11.79 15.08 4.27
CA SER A 273 -12.69 15.14 3.10
C SER A 273 -12.73 13.83 2.30
N SER A 274 -11.93 12.85 2.70
CA SER A 274 -11.82 11.55 2.04
C SER A 274 -12.68 10.48 2.72
N ALA A 275 -12.74 9.30 2.10
CA ALA A 275 -13.35 8.11 2.70
C ALA A 275 -12.67 7.67 4.03
N LEU A 276 -11.47 8.18 4.35
CA LEU A 276 -10.78 7.89 5.62
C LEU A 276 -11.25 8.74 6.80
N LYS A 277 -12.24 9.63 6.61
CA LYS A 277 -12.72 10.53 7.68
C LYS A 277 -13.15 9.78 8.94
N SER A 278 -13.72 8.59 8.82
CA SER A 278 -14.16 7.76 9.94
C SER A 278 -13.03 7.06 10.70
N GLY A 279 -11.79 7.15 10.22
CA GLY A 279 -10.69 6.31 10.72
C GLY A 279 -10.88 4.84 10.32
N GLN A 280 -10.08 3.97 10.93
CA GLN A 280 -10.16 2.53 10.78
C GLN A 280 -10.94 1.91 11.94
N TYR A 281 -11.40 0.67 11.77
CA TYR A 281 -12.07 -0.08 12.84
C TYR A 281 -11.07 -0.93 13.63
N TYR A 282 -11.21 -0.99 14.96
CA TYR A 282 -10.29 -1.73 15.83
C TYR A 282 -10.16 -3.22 15.44
N ASP A 283 -11.25 -3.86 15.06
CA ASP A 283 -11.26 -5.27 14.69
C ASP A 283 -10.59 -5.53 13.33
N GLU A 284 -10.64 -4.56 12.40
CA GLU A 284 -9.91 -4.65 11.12
C GLU A 284 -8.41 -4.78 11.35
N LEU A 285 -7.85 -4.17 12.41
CA LEU A 285 -6.42 -4.23 12.68
C LEU A 285 -5.93 -5.65 12.94
N LYS A 286 -6.76 -6.58 13.43
CA LYS A 286 -6.36 -7.98 13.66
C LYS A 286 -5.86 -8.64 12.38
N ASN A 287 -6.44 -8.28 11.23
CA ASN A 287 -6.06 -8.82 9.93
C ASN A 287 -4.66 -8.39 9.49
N TYR A 288 -4.21 -7.21 9.94
CA TYR A 288 -2.96 -6.61 9.53
C TYR A 288 -1.87 -6.64 10.62
N ALA A 289 -2.26 -6.84 11.88
CA ALA A 289 -1.36 -6.88 13.01
C ALA A 289 -0.39 -8.08 12.93
N PRO A 290 0.92 -7.85 13.14
CA PRO A 290 1.86 -8.91 13.46
C PRO A 290 1.42 -9.67 14.70
N SER A 291 1.71 -10.96 14.71
CA SER A 291 1.53 -11.86 15.85
C SER A 291 2.85 -12.09 16.57
N VAL A 292 2.82 -12.67 17.77
CA VAL A 292 4.05 -12.93 18.56
C VAL A 292 5.04 -13.83 17.81
N LYS A 293 4.56 -14.77 16.98
CA LYS A 293 5.44 -15.61 16.13
C LYS A 293 6.25 -14.79 15.13
N ASP A 294 5.76 -13.63 14.70
CA ASP A 294 6.44 -12.78 13.71
C ASP A 294 7.68 -12.09 14.30
N ILE A 295 7.85 -12.07 15.63
CA ILE A 295 9.10 -11.67 16.31
C ILE A 295 10.25 -12.61 15.94
N PHE A 296 9.94 -13.89 15.73
CA PHE A 296 10.92 -14.96 15.48
C PHE A 296 10.94 -15.42 14.02
N ALA A 297 9.95 -15.04 13.22
CA ALA A 297 9.86 -15.41 11.82
C ALA A 297 10.58 -14.38 10.94
N PRO A 298 11.71 -14.73 10.27
CA PRO A 298 12.40 -13.81 9.36
C PRO A 298 11.53 -13.41 8.15
N ILE A 299 10.48 -14.17 7.90
CA ILE A 299 9.62 -14.12 6.74
C ILE A 299 8.17 -13.97 7.22
N GLY A 300 7.70 -12.72 7.29
CA GLY A 300 6.28 -12.39 7.45
C GLY A 300 5.61 -12.01 6.13
N TRP A 301 4.29 -11.78 6.16
CA TRP A 301 3.61 -10.97 5.13
C TRP A 301 4.04 -9.51 5.23
N ASN A 302 3.84 -8.73 4.18
CA ASN A 302 4.50 -7.44 3.95
C ASN A 302 4.54 -6.53 5.19
N GLU A 303 3.38 -6.23 5.75
CA GLU A 303 3.26 -5.30 6.90
C GLU A 303 3.42 -6.01 8.27
N LYS A 304 3.55 -7.35 8.30
CA LYS A 304 3.65 -8.16 9.53
C LYS A 304 5.09 -8.47 9.96
N ASN A 305 6.10 -8.10 9.16
CA ASN A 305 7.47 -8.55 9.40
C ASN A 305 8.21 -7.73 10.47
N ILE A 306 8.12 -8.11 11.75
CA ILE A 306 8.78 -7.40 12.86
C ILE A 306 10.08 -8.06 13.33
N TYR A 307 10.69 -8.92 12.52
CA TYR A 307 11.88 -9.68 12.88
C TYR A 307 13.15 -8.82 13.00
N LEU A 308 13.86 -8.97 14.12
CA LEU A 308 15.18 -8.34 14.39
C LEU A 308 16.33 -9.36 14.56
N GLY A 309 16.02 -10.66 14.47
CA GLY A 309 16.96 -11.77 14.44
C GLY A 309 18.09 -11.76 15.46
N PHE A 310 19.27 -12.22 15.05
CA PHE A 310 20.42 -12.38 15.96
C PHE A 310 20.94 -11.04 16.52
N ALA A 311 20.67 -9.92 15.85
CA ALA A 311 21.03 -8.61 16.36
C ALA A 311 20.30 -8.30 17.68
N LEU A 312 19.01 -8.67 17.78
CA LEU A 312 18.23 -8.49 19.00
C LEU A 312 18.78 -9.35 20.15
N LEU A 313 19.07 -10.62 19.86
CA LEU A 313 19.68 -11.53 20.84
C LEU A 313 21.03 -11.00 21.35
N LEU A 314 21.85 -10.43 20.47
CA LEU A 314 23.13 -9.83 20.86
C LEU A 314 22.93 -8.62 21.79
N VAL A 315 21.96 -7.74 21.51
CA VAL A 315 21.63 -6.60 22.38
C VAL A 315 21.18 -7.09 23.76
N VAL A 316 20.25 -8.05 23.81
CA VAL A 316 19.76 -8.65 25.07
C VAL A 316 20.92 -9.28 25.85
N LEU A 317 21.81 -10.01 25.17
CA LEU A 317 22.97 -10.63 25.79
C LEU A 317 23.94 -9.60 26.38
N ILE A 318 24.25 -8.51 25.66
CA ILE A 318 25.10 -7.42 26.18
C ILE A 318 24.45 -6.78 27.42
N LEU A 319 23.16 -6.46 27.35
CA LEU A 319 22.44 -5.88 28.48
C LEU A 319 22.43 -6.83 29.70
N PHE A 320 22.25 -8.13 29.47
CA PHE A 320 22.25 -9.16 30.51
C PHE A 320 23.63 -9.32 31.17
N ILE A 321 24.70 -9.46 30.38
CA ILE A 321 26.07 -9.69 30.89
C ILE A 321 26.59 -8.50 31.69
N PHE A 322 26.34 -7.28 31.23
CA PHE A 322 26.94 -6.09 31.81
C PHE A 322 26.01 -5.37 32.79
N GLY A 323 24.70 -5.43 32.59
CA GLY A 323 23.72 -4.64 33.32
C GLY A 323 23.80 -3.15 32.99
N LEU A 324 22.68 -2.44 33.12
CA LEU A 324 22.59 -1.01 32.80
C LEU A 324 23.52 -0.14 33.67
N LYS A 325 23.70 -0.51 34.95
CA LYS A 325 24.56 0.24 35.88
C LYS A 325 26.01 0.29 35.40
N ARG A 326 26.57 -0.85 34.97
CA ARG A 326 27.95 -0.92 34.49
C ARG A 326 28.15 -0.26 33.14
N ILE A 327 27.11 -0.27 32.30
CA ILE A 327 27.13 0.42 31.00
C ILE A 327 27.26 1.93 31.22
N LYS A 328 26.50 2.49 32.17
CA LYS A 328 26.53 3.93 32.51
C LYS A 328 27.93 4.45 32.83
N ASP A 329 28.73 3.69 33.58
CA ASP A 329 30.05 4.13 34.05
C ASP A 329 31.13 4.14 32.95
N LEU A 330 30.82 3.60 31.78
CA LEU A 330 31.79 3.26 30.75
C LEU A 330 31.48 3.87 29.38
N ILE A 331 30.25 4.34 29.16
CA ILE A 331 29.89 5.11 27.98
C ILE A 331 29.90 6.61 28.30
N SER A 332 30.01 7.43 27.26
CA SER A 332 29.93 8.89 27.43
C SER A 332 28.56 9.31 27.96
N LYS A 333 28.51 10.46 28.64
CA LYS A 333 27.25 11.04 29.15
C LYS A 333 26.19 11.17 28.05
N ASN A 334 26.60 11.52 26.83
CA ASN A 334 25.70 11.66 25.69
C ASN A 334 25.18 10.29 25.21
N GLU A 335 26.04 9.28 25.08
CA GLU A 335 25.63 7.91 24.74
C GLU A 335 24.66 7.35 25.80
N TRP A 336 24.89 7.63 27.09
CA TRP A 336 23.99 7.22 28.16
C TRP A 336 22.62 7.87 28.06
N PHE A 337 22.55 9.17 27.77
CA PHE A 337 21.25 9.81 27.58
C PHE A 337 20.50 9.26 26.37
N ILE A 338 21.20 9.05 25.25
CA ILE A 338 20.57 8.43 24.07
C ILE A 338 20.02 7.05 24.45
N LEU A 339 20.81 6.21 25.13
CA LEU A 339 20.36 4.89 25.58
C LEU A 339 19.15 4.99 26.53
N LEU A 340 19.16 5.96 27.46
CA LEU A 340 18.09 6.16 28.45
C LEU A 340 16.73 6.47 27.80
N PHE A 341 16.71 7.24 26.70
CA PHE A 341 15.47 7.56 25.99
C PHE A 341 15.14 6.54 24.91
N PHE A 342 16.12 6.08 24.14
CA PHE A 342 15.86 5.23 22.99
C PHE A 342 15.48 3.81 23.41
N LEU A 343 16.01 3.30 24.53
CA LEU A 343 15.68 1.95 24.99
C LEU A 343 14.18 1.82 25.37
N PRO A 344 13.58 2.69 26.21
CA PRO A 344 12.13 2.69 26.42
C PRO A 344 11.33 2.95 25.15
N SER A 345 11.74 3.92 24.32
CA SER A 345 11.05 4.20 23.05
C SER A 345 11.06 3.00 22.11
N PHE A 346 12.16 2.27 22.02
CA PHE A 346 12.26 1.01 21.27
C PHE A 346 11.31 -0.03 21.84
N VAL A 347 11.38 -0.32 23.15
CA VAL A 347 10.55 -1.35 23.79
C VAL A 347 9.06 -1.05 23.55
N ILE A 348 8.62 0.17 23.87
CA ILE A 348 7.21 0.56 23.72
C ILE A 348 6.78 0.48 22.24
N SER A 349 7.53 1.12 21.33
CA SER A 349 7.15 1.12 19.91
C SER A 349 7.18 -0.29 19.30
N TYR A 350 8.13 -1.13 19.68
CA TYR A 350 8.27 -2.49 19.14
C TYR A 350 7.10 -3.38 19.58
N PHE A 351 6.67 -3.29 20.84
CA PHE A 351 5.47 -4.00 21.29
C PHE A 351 4.20 -3.44 20.65
N PHE A 352 4.10 -2.13 20.45
CA PHE A 352 2.99 -1.52 19.73
C PHE A 352 2.91 -1.96 18.25
N CYS A 353 3.99 -2.49 17.67
CA CYS A 353 3.92 -3.10 16.35
C CYS A 353 2.93 -4.28 16.32
N LEU A 354 2.75 -5.01 17.43
CA LEU A 354 1.80 -6.13 17.53
C LEU A 354 0.33 -5.71 17.42
N GLY A 355 0.01 -4.41 17.43
CA GLY A 355 -1.36 -3.94 17.20
C GLY A 355 -2.35 -4.45 18.25
N SER A 356 -3.53 -4.84 17.80
CA SER A 356 -4.56 -5.46 18.64
C SER A 356 -4.12 -6.81 19.25
N ASN A 357 -3.16 -7.51 18.64
CA ASN A 357 -2.59 -8.74 19.22
C ASN A 357 -1.76 -8.44 20.48
N LEU A 358 -1.30 -7.19 20.69
CA LEU A 358 -0.65 -6.80 21.95
C LEU A 358 -1.61 -6.98 23.12
N ASP A 359 -2.82 -6.44 22.96
CA ASP A 359 -3.85 -6.43 24.02
C ASP A 359 -4.28 -7.84 24.37
N GLU A 360 -4.44 -8.71 23.37
CA GLU A 360 -4.72 -10.14 23.57
C GLU A 360 -3.57 -10.86 24.29
N THR A 361 -2.32 -10.50 23.98
CA THR A 361 -1.13 -11.15 24.56
C THR A 361 -0.92 -10.77 26.04
N ILE A 362 -1.16 -9.51 26.40
CA ILE A 362 -0.91 -9.01 27.77
C ILE A 362 -2.16 -9.01 28.65
N GLY A 363 -3.36 -9.17 28.07
CA GLY A 363 -4.63 -9.10 28.79
C GLY A 363 -5.02 -7.69 29.25
N ILE A 364 -4.45 -6.64 28.66
CA ILE A 364 -4.68 -5.23 29.00
C ILE A 364 -4.85 -4.44 27.69
N ASN A 365 -5.89 -3.61 27.62
CA ASN A 365 -6.28 -2.84 26.43
C ASN A 365 -5.40 -1.59 26.19
N VAL A 366 -4.08 -1.74 26.17
CA VAL A 366 -3.14 -0.61 26.04
C VAL A 366 -3.14 -0.06 24.61
N PHE A 367 -3.10 -0.94 23.62
CA PHE A 367 -3.14 -0.55 22.21
C PHE A 367 -4.51 0.01 21.83
N LYS A 368 -5.61 -0.62 22.29
CA LYS A 368 -6.96 -0.07 22.14
C LYS A 368 -7.11 1.30 22.79
N TRP A 369 -6.58 1.51 23.99
CA TRP A 369 -6.61 2.83 24.62
C TRP A 369 -5.90 3.87 23.74
N ALA A 370 -4.71 3.54 23.21
CA ALA A 370 -4.00 4.42 22.29
C ALA A 370 -4.79 4.69 21.00
N PHE A 371 -5.43 3.65 20.45
CA PHE A 371 -6.28 3.73 19.27
C PHE A 371 -7.47 4.67 19.45
N ASP A 372 -8.15 4.57 20.59
CA ASP A 372 -9.36 5.35 20.88
C ASP A 372 -9.05 6.79 21.31
N HIS A 373 -7.88 7.05 21.94
CA HIS A 373 -7.60 8.32 22.63
C HIS A 373 -6.45 9.15 22.06
N ILE A 374 -5.49 8.55 21.33
CA ILE A 374 -4.37 9.31 20.76
C ILE A 374 -4.77 9.83 19.38
N PRO A 375 -4.82 11.16 19.16
CA PRO A 375 -5.23 11.73 17.89
C PRO A 375 -4.42 11.18 16.71
N GLY A 376 -5.13 10.76 15.66
CA GLY A 376 -4.55 10.19 14.44
C GLY A 376 -4.09 8.74 14.55
N PHE A 377 -4.08 8.12 15.74
CA PHE A 377 -3.63 6.74 15.88
C PHE A 377 -4.53 5.75 15.12
N ALA A 378 -5.85 5.96 15.16
CA ALA A 378 -6.84 5.21 14.40
C ALA A 378 -6.80 5.43 12.87
N SER A 379 -5.91 6.29 12.35
CA SER A 379 -5.79 6.52 10.90
C SER A 379 -5.00 5.42 10.18
N SER A 380 -4.28 4.58 10.90
CA SER A 380 -3.48 3.48 10.34
C SER A 380 -4.03 2.13 10.76
N ARG A 381 -4.45 1.31 9.80
CA ARG A 381 -4.86 -0.08 10.05
C ARG A 381 -3.69 -1.02 10.28
N THR A 382 -2.48 -0.61 9.92
CA THR A 382 -1.30 -1.49 9.94
C THR A 382 -0.29 -1.04 10.99
N SER A 383 -0.43 -1.62 12.18
CA SER A 383 0.45 -1.36 13.34
C SER A 383 1.91 -1.67 13.06
N GLY A 384 2.19 -2.63 12.16
CA GLY A 384 3.55 -2.96 11.74
C GLY A 384 4.33 -1.78 11.19
N ARG A 385 3.69 -0.72 10.67
CA ARG A 385 4.37 0.51 10.21
C ARG A 385 5.16 1.23 11.31
N ILE A 386 4.84 1.00 12.59
CA ILE A 386 5.61 1.48 13.73
C ILE A 386 7.04 0.92 13.72
N MET A 387 7.25 -0.24 13.09
CA MET A 387 8.53 -0.92 12.99
C MET A 387 9.62 -0.07 12.35
N VAL A 388 9.27 0.89 11.48
CA VAL A 388 10.24 1.84 10.90
C VAL A 388 10.96 2.64 12.00
N VAL A 389 10.20 3.15 12.97
CA VAL A 389 10.72 3.94 14.09
C VAL A 389 11.37 3.03 15.13
N SER A 390 10.78 1.86 15.41
CA SER A 390 11.37 0.87 16.32
C SER A 390 12.72 0.37 15.82
N ALA A 391 12.83 0.04 14.53
CA ALA A 391 14.07 -0.38 13.87
C ALA A 391 15.16 0.69 13.97
N PHE A 392 14.79 1.96 13.83
CA PHE A 392 15.71 3.08 13.99
C PHE A 392 16.25 3.17 15.43
N PHE A 393 15.37 3.19 16.44
CA PHE A 393 15.81 3.22 17.84
C PHE A 393 16.67 1.99 18.19
N PHE A 394 16.23 0.81 17.76
CA PHE A 394 16.96 -0.44 17.93
C PHE A 394 18.37 -0.36 17.36
N SER A 395 18.50 0.13 16.13
CA SER A 395 19.81 0.18 15.45
C SER A 395 20.77 1.14 16.18
N VAL A 396 20.28 2.26 16.72
CA VAL A 396 21.11 3.19 17.51
C VAL A 396 21.54 2.55 18.83
N ILE A 397 20.63 1.88 19.55
CA ILE A 397 20.93 1.12 20.77
C ILE A 397 22.00 0.06 20.48
N PHE A 398 21.82 -0.69 19.40
CA PHE A 398 22.77 -1.70 18.93
C PHE A 398 24.16 -1.09 18.73
N GLY A 399 24.26 0.07 18.06
CA GLY A 399 25.53 0.77 17.86
C GLY A 399 26.21 1.19 19.17
N VAL A 400 25.47 1.80 20.09
CA VAL A 400 26.00 2.25 21.39
C VAL A 400 26.47 1.06 22.23
N LEU A 401 25.67 -0.01 22.32
CA LEU A 401 26.01 -1.21 23.09
C LEU A 401 27.17 -1.99 22.47
N LEU A 402 27.25 -2.06 21.14
CA LEU A 402 28.38 -2.69 20.46
C LEU A 402 29.66 -1.89 20.67
N ASN A 403 29.60 -0.54 20.64
CA ASN A 403 30.76 0.31 20.94
C ASN A 403 31.30 0.01 22.34
N TYR A 404 30.39 -0.06 23.31
CA TYR A 404 30.71 -0.43 24.69
C TYR A 404 31.37 -1.82 24.77
N PHE A 405 30.75 -2.84 24.17
CA PHE A 405 31.24 -4.22 24.23
C PHE A 405 32.66 -4.35 23.66
N ILE A 406 32.92 -3.71 22.52
CA ILE A 406 34.24 -3.72 21.91
C ILE A 406 35.24 -2.97 22.79
N ASN A 407 34.89 -1.78 23.29
CA ASN A 407 35.77 -1.02 24.18
C ASN A 407 36.14 -1.82 25.44
N PHE A 408 35.20 -2.58 26.00
CA PHE A 408 35.43 -3.47 27.13
C PHE A 408 36.44 -4.58 26.82
N ILE A 409 36.24 -5.34 25.72
CA ILE A 409 37.20 -6.37 25.27
C ILE A 409 38.58 -5.75 25.05
N SER A 410 38.58 -4.56 24.46
CA SER A 410 39.78 -3.86 24.07
C SER A 410 40.63 -3.47 25.30
N LYS A 411 40.02 -3.05 26.43
CA LYS A 411 40.76 -2.65 27.64
C LYS A 411 41.47 -3.81 28.35
N LYS A 412 41.03 -5.06 28.19
CA LYS A 412 41.55 -6.22 28.94
C LYS A 412 42.75 -6.94 28.31
N THR A 413 43.14 -6.64 27.07
CA THR A 413 44.11 -7.47 26.32
C THR A 413 45.45 -6.75 26.10
N ILE A 414 46.56 -7.34 26.57
CA ILE A 414 47.91 -6.74 26.66
C ILE A 414 48.67 -6.67 25.29
N LEU A 415 48.24 -7.39 24.24
CA LEU A 415 48.95 -7.46 22.96
C LEU A 415 48.29 -6.60 21.85
N SER A 416 48.97 -5.53 21.43
CA SER A 416 48.42 -4.43 20.61
C SER A 416 48.03 -4.79 19.17
N ASN A 417 48.78 -5.66 18.48
CA ASN A 417 48.49 -6.02 17.09
C ASN A 417 47.44 -7.14 16.96
N LYS A 418 47.53 -8.19 17.79
CA LYS A 418 46.51 -9.26 17.84
C LYS A 418 45.13 -8.70 18.16
N ARG A 419 45.05 -7.67 19.00
CA ARG A 419 43.81 -6.96 19.35
C ARG A 419 43.11 -6.34 18.14
N LYS A 420 43.85 -5.68 17.24
CA LYS A 420 43.25 -5.08 16.03
C LYS A 420 42.64 -6.15 15.12
N ILE A 421 43.33 -7.28 14.96
CA ILE A 421 42.85 -8.42 14.17
C ILE A 421 41.59 -9.03 14.78
N ILE A 422 41.58 -9.27 16.10
CA ILE A 422 40.41 -9.81 16.80
C ILE A 422 39.20 -8.87 16.66
N ILE A 423 39.37 -7.57 16.89
CA ILE A 423 38.29 -6.60 16.77
C ILE A 423 37.76 -6.53 15.33
N PHE A 424 38.66 -6.49 14.33
CA PHE A 424 38.28 -6.54 12.92
C PHE A 424 37.50 -7.81 12.57
N THR A 425 37.95 -8.96 13.09
CA THR A 425 37.29 -10.25 12.90
C THR A 425 35.89 -10.24 13.51
N ILE A 426 35.73 -9.72 14.74
CA ILE A 426 34.41 -9.59 15.40
C ILE A 426 33.48 -8.72 14.55
N TYR A 427 33.93 -7.56 14.08
CA TYR A 427 33.11 -6.70 13.21
C TYR A 427 32.69 -7.40 11.93
N THR A 428 33.63 -8.09 11.28
CA THR A 428 33.37 -8.82 10.05
C THR A 428 32.36 -9.94 10.28
N LEU A 429 32.52 -10.73 11.35
CA LEU A 429 31.59 -11.80 11.71
C LEU A 429 30.19 -11.27 12.03
N ILE A 430 30.07 -10.21 12.84
CA ILE A 430 28.76 -9.60 13.14
C ILE A 430 28.11 -9.08 11.86
N THR A 431 28.86 -8.41 11.00
CA THR A 431 28.35 -7.91 9.71
C THR A 431 27.86 -9.05 8.83
N LEU A 432 28.65 -10.13 8.69
CA LEU A 432 28.28 -11.29 7.89
C LEU A 432 27.05 -12.00 8.47
N ILE A 433 26.97 -12.17 9.80
CA ILE A 433 25.81 -12.77 10.47
C ILE A 433 24.55 -11.95 10.18
N ILE A 434 24.61 -10.62 10.28
CA ILE A 434 23.48 -9.74 9.96
C ILE A 434 23.07 -9.90 8.50
N VAL A 435 24.04 -9.77 7.58
CA VAL A 435 23.79 -9.85 6.13
C VAL A 435 23.20 -11.20 5.73
N ILE A 436 23.67 -12.31 6.31
CA ILE A 436 23.16 -13.64 6.00
C ILE A 436 21.81 -13.87 6.68
N ASN A 437 21.66 -13.52 7.95
CA ASN A 437 20.43 -13.75 8.71
C ASN A 437 19.24 -12.97 8.15
N PHE A 438 19.48 -11.78 7.61
CA PHE A 438 18.44 -10.93 7.05
C PHE A 438 18.26 -11.09 5.54
N LYS A 439 19.04 -11.96 4.88
CA LYS A 439 18.88 -12.23 3.45
C LYS A 439 17.65 -13.09 3.20
N VAL A 440 16.49 -12.44 3.20
CA VAL A 440 15.17 -13.05 2.97
C VAL A 440 14.55 -12.63 1.63
N THR A 441 15.24 -11.78 0.88
CA THR A 441 14.70 -11.15 -0.33
C THR A 441 14.99 -11.96 -1.58
N ASN A 442 13.97 -12.07 -2.43
CA ASN A 442 14.10 -12.46 -3.83
C ASN A 442 12.97 -11.73 -4.59
N PRO A 443 13.11 -10.44 -4.90
CA PRO A 443 12.05 -9.61 -5.45
C PRO A 443 11.36 -10.20 -6.67
N SER A 444 10.03 -10.30 -6.62
CA SER A 444 9.22 -10.51 -7.82
C SER A 444 9.06 -9.21 -8.58
N MET A 445 8.97 -9.31 -9.90
CA MET A 445 8.92 -8.20 -10.84
C MET A 445 7.67 -8.30 -11.70
N VAL A 446 7.06 -7.17 -12.03
CA VAL A 446 5.94 -7.07 -12.98
C VAL A 446 6.41 -6.27 -14.19
N THR A 447 6.47 -6.92 -15.35
CA THR A 447 6.71 -6.26 -16.63
C THR A 447 5.49 -5.42 -17.02
N LEU A 448 5.76 -4.20 -17.45
CA LEU A 448 4.73 -3.22 -17.79
C LEU A 448 4.38 -3.30 -19.29
N ASP A 449 3.11 -3.15 -19.65
CA ASP A 449 2.69 -3.15 -21.04
C ASP A 449 3.22 -1.90 -21.78
N PRO A 450 4.20 -2.03 -22.69
CA PRO A 450 4.80 -0.89 -23.36
C PRO A 450 3.83 -0.19 -24.31
N LYS A 451 2.77 -0.87 -24.78
CA LYS A 451 1.80 -0.29 -25.72
C LYS A 451 0.49 -1.08 -25.75
N ASN A 452 -0.61 -0.34 -25.68
CA ASN A 452 -1.97 -0.83 -25.80
C ASN A 452 -2.77 0.09 -26.74
N THR A 453 -3.18 -0.45 -27.88
CA THR A 453 -3.83 0.28 -28.97
C THR A 453 -5.25 0.76 -28.60
N SER A 454 -5.92 0.09 -27.66
CA SER A 454 -7.21 0.56 -27.14
C SER A 454 -7.05 1.89 -26.39
N TYR A 455 -6.04 2.00 -25.53
CA TYR A 455 -5.74 3.27 -24.86
C TYR A 455 -5.13 4.33 -25.79
N GLU A 456 -4.31 3.93 -26.76
CA GLU A 456 -3.69 4.85 -27.74
C GLU A 456 -4.75 5.60 -28.58
N LYS A 457 -5.86 4.94 -28.93
CA LYS A 457 -6.99 5.55 -29.67
C LYS A 457 -7.66 6.72 -28.94
N ILE A 458 -7.54 6.80 -27.62
CA ILE A 458 -8.11 7.88 -26.80
C ILE A 458 -7.04 8.75 -26.13
N GLN A 459 -5.77 8.60 -26.51
CA GLN A 459 -4.65 9.34 -25.92
C GLN A 459 -4.89 10.86 -25.97
N ASN A 460 -4.57 11.55 -24.86
CA ASN A 460 -4.79 12.99 -24.70
C ASN A 460 -6.25 13.44 -24.84
N SER A 461 -7.22 12.53 -24.78
CA SER A 461 -8.63 12.90 -24.74
C SER A 461 -8.91 13.83 -23.56
N LYS A 462 -9.61 14.94 -23.84
CA LYS A 462 -10.14 15.83 -22.79
C LYS A 462 -11.36 15.24 -22.08
N GLU A 463 -12.06 14.34 -22.77
CA GLU A 463 -13.22 13.60 -22.28
C GLU A 463 -12.77 12.56 -21.27
N LYS A 464 -13.62 12.30 -20.27
CA LYS A 464 -13.29 11.39 -19.19
C LYS A 464 -13.56 9.95 -19.58
N VAL A 465 -12.85 9.06 -18.91
CA VAL A 465 -12.85 7.63 -19.17
C VAL A 465 -13.26 6.90 -17.90
N ILE A 466 -14.12 5.89 -18.00
CA ILE A 466 -14.40 4.98 -16.89
C ILE A 466 -13.72 3.64 -17.17
N CYS A 467 -12.92 3.14 -16.22
CA CYS A 467 -12.22 1.88 -16.35
C CYS A 467 -12.93 0.79 -15.53
N LEU A 468 -13.25 -0.34 -16.16
CA LEU A 468 -13.86 -1.51 -15.53
C LEU A 468 -12.82 -2.63 -15.33
N PRO A 469 -12.96 -3.48 -14.29
CA PRO A 469 -13.96 -3.41 -13.22
C PRO A 469 -13.84 -2.18 -12.31
N LEU A 470 -14.98 -1.65 -11.88
CA LEU A 470 -15.13 -0.71 -10.76
C LEU A 470 -15.08 -1.47 -9.44
N THR A 471 -14.32 -0.95 -8.49
CA THR A 471 -14.27 -1.47 -7.12
C THR A 471 -15.05 -0.56 -6.18
N GLU A 472 -15.70 -1.12 -5.16
CA GLU A 472 -16.46 -0.30 -4.20
C GLU A 472 -15.57 0.69 -3.43
N SER A 473 -14.33 0.27 -3.12
CA SER A 473 -13.31 1.14 -2.54
C SER A 473 -12.43 1.74 -3.63
N GLY A 474 -12.31 3.08 -3.66
CA GLY A 474 -11.38 3.79 -4.54
C GLY A 474 -9.90 3.57 -4.15
N GLY A 475 -9.62 2.99 -2.98
CA GLY A 475 -8.29 2.62 -2.53
C GLY A 475 -7.92 1.16 -2.82
N HIS A 476 -8.69 0.45 -3.64
CA HIS A 476 -8.43 -0.96 -3.92
C HIS A 476 -7.28 -1.14 -4.90
N HIS A 477 -6.27 -1.95 -4.53
CA HIS A 477 -5.01 -2.16 -5.26
C HIS A 477 -5.15 -2.52 -6.76
N TYR A 478 -6.25 -3.16 -7.15
CA TYR A 478 -6.58 -3.43 -8.56
C TYR A 478 -6.63 -2.18 -9.44
N ASN A 479 -7.07 -1.06 -8.88
CA ASN A 479 -7.13 0.22 -9.61
C ASN A 479 -5.74 0.78 -9.96
N GLY A 480 -4.66 0.24 -9.36
CA GLY A 480 -3.29 0.65 -9.67
C GLY A 480 -2.96 0.53 -11.17
N THR A 481 -3.45 -0.52 -11.83
CA THR A 481 -3.23 -0.71 -13.27
C THR A 481 -3.86 0.38 -14.13
N TYR A 482 -5.00 0.93 -13.71
CA TYR A 482 -5.67 2.00 -14.46
C TYR A 482 -4.90 3.31 -14.39
N VAL A 483 -4.33 3.66 -13.23
CA VAL A 483 -3.54 4.90 -13.10
C VAL A 483 -2.23 4.84 -13.88
N TYR A 484 -1.66 3.65 -14.07
CA TYR A 484 -0.54 3.45 -15.00
C TYR A 484 -0.90 3.86 -16.41
N TYR A 485 -2.01 3.35 -16.95
CA TYR A 485 -2.46 3.70 -18.29
C TYR A 485 -2.93 5.15 -18.38
N ALA A 486 -3.63 5.66 -17.37
CA ALA A 486 -4.07 7.05 -17.33
C ALA A 486 -2.89 8.02 -17.39
N LEU A 487 -1.83 7.76 -16.61
CA LEU A 487 -0.61 8.55 -16.71
C LEU A 487 0.03 8.38 -18.07
N LYS A 488 0.23 7.16 -18.56
CA LYS A 488 0.93 6.90 -19.82
C LYS A 488 0.27 7.59 -21.02
N TYR A 489 -1.06 7.50 -21.12
CA TYR A 489 -1.83 8.02 -22.25
C TYR A 489 -2.45 9.40 -21.99
N ASN A 490 -2.11 10.04 -20.88
CA ASN A 490 -2.60 11.36 -20.49
C ASN A 490 -4.14 11.44 -20.45
N LEU A 491 -4.75 10.55 -19.67
CA LEU A 491 -6.21 10.40 -19.60
C LEU A 491 -6.74 10.83 -18.25
N ARG A 492 -7.98 11.32 -18.26
CA ARG A 492 -8.74 11.66 -17.06
C ARG A 492 -9.72 10.54 -16.76
N ILE A 493 -9.34 9.65 -15.85
CA ILE A 493 -10.19 8.51 -15.48
C ILE A 493 -11.14 8.86 -14.31
N PHE A 494 -12.32 8.26 -14.32
CA PHE A 494 -13.37 8.35 -13.30
C PHE A 494 -12.91 7.68 -12.01
N ASN A 495 -12.43 6.45 -12.11
CA ASN A 495 -11.86 5.69 -11.01
C ASN A 495 -10.37 6.02 -10.85
N GLY A 496 -9.72 5.37 -9.89
CA GLY A 496 -8.35 5.71 -9.51
C GLY A 496 -7.89 4.86 -8.35
N HIS A 497 -6.68 5.16 -7.87
CA HIS A 497 -6.13 4.52 -6.69
C HIS A 497 -5.56 5.56 -5.72
N SER A 498 -6.24 5.72 -4.59
CA SER A 498 -5.68 6.43 -3.43
C SER A 498 -6.32 5.94 -2.16
N SER A 499 -5.57 5.94 -1.05
CA SER A 499 -6.17 5.80 0.27
C SER A 499 -7.03 7.00 0.66
N MET A 500 -6.76 8.18 0.09
CA MET A 500 -7.49 9.43 0.36
C MET A 500 -8.45 9.78 -0.80
N TYR A 501 -9.16 8.79 -1.34
CA TYR A 501 -10.07 9.01 -2.46
C TYR A 501 -11.33 9.79 -2.02
N PRO A 502 -11.97 10.56 -2.92
CA PRO A 502 -13.13 11.37 -2.58
C PRO A 502 -14.35 10.52 -2.19
N GLN A 503 -15.08 10.93 -1.14
CA GLN A 503 -16.31 10.24 -0.70
C GLN A 503 -17.35 10.10 -1.83
N LYS A 504 -17.43 11.11 -2.71
CA LYS A 504 -18.34 11.09 -3.86
C LYS A 504 -18.14 9.88 -4.77
N TYR A 505 -16.93 9.30 -4.85
CA TYR A 505 -16.71 8.05 -5.56
C TYR A 505 -17.56 6.91 -4.98
N THR A 506 -17.50 6.72 -3.65
CA THR A 506 -18.28 5.70 -2.93
C THR A 506 -19.77 5.91 -3.13
N ASP A 507 -20.24 7.15 -3.04
CA ASP A 507 -21.67 7.49 -3.15
C ASP A 507 -22.25 7.14 -4.54
N LEU A 508 -21.40 7.09 -5.57
CA LEU A 508 -21.78 6.76 -6.95
C LEU A 508 -21.69 5.28 -7.27
N MET A 509 -20.98 4.48 -6.47
CA MET A 509 -20.81 3.05 -6.72
C MET A 509 -22.14 2.31 -6.83
N PRO A 510 -23.14 2.52 -5.95
CA PRO A 510 -24.45 1.85 -6.09
C PRO A 510 -25.13 2.04 -7.45
N ILE A 511 -24.85 3.14 -8.16
CA ILE A 511 -25.42 3.44 -9.47
C ILE A 511 -24.58 2.79 -10.57
N LEU A 512 -23.25 2.94 -10.50
CA LEU A 512 -22.35 2.59 -11.59
C LEU A 512 -21.85 1.15 -11.55
N TYR A 513 -22.00 0.45 -10.43
CA TYR A 513 -21.47 -0.91 -10.26
C TYR A 513 -22.04 -1.91 -11.29
N LEU A 514 -23.28 -1.68 -11.76
CA LEU A 514 -23.91 -2.49 -12.82
C LEU A 514 -23.13 -2.47 -14.16
N LEU A 515 -22.23 -1.49 -14.36
CA LEU A 515 -21.33 -1.49 -15.51
C LEU A 515 -20.38 -2.70 -15.51
N ASN A 516 -19.99 -3.21 -14.33
CA ASN A 516 -19.17 -4.43 -14.22
C ASN A 516 -19.85 -5.65 -14.83
N GLU A 517 -21.17 -5.59 -14.98
CA GLU A 517 -22.02 -6.66 -15.51
C GLU A 517 -22.48 -6.35 -16.95
N GLY A 518 -21.99 -5.24 -17.52
CA GLY A 518 -22.26 -4.82 -18.89
C GLY A 518 -23.62 -4.15 -19.07
N ILE A 519 -24.27 -3.79 -17.97
CA ILE A 519 -25.60 -3.18 -17.98
C ILE A 519 -25.46 -1.67 -17.96
N VAL A 520 -25.93 -1.04 -19.03
CA VAL A 520 -26.04 0.42 -19.15
C VAL A 520 -27.51 0.79 -19.11
N THR A 521 -28.01 1.15 -17.92
CA THR A 521 -29.39 1.67 -17.76
C THR A 521 -29.48 3.11 -18.23
N GLU A 522 -30.70 3.62 -18.47
CA GLU A 522 -30.92 5.03 -18.80
C GLU A 522 -30.31 5.97 -17.74
N LYS A 523 -30.44 5.61 -16.45
CA LYS A 523 -29.84 6.36 -15.35
C LYS A 523 -28.32 6.40 -15.43
N ILE A 524 -27.68 5.27 -15.75
CA ILE A 524 -26.22 5.19 -15.93
C ILE A 524 -25.81 6.00 -17.16
N TYR A 525 -26.50 5.82 -18.30
CA TYR A 525 -26.23 6.55 -19.53
C TYR A 525 -26.32 8.08 -19.32
N ASN A 526 -27.41 8.56 -18.72
CA ASN A 526 -27.59 9.98 -18.41
C ASN A 526 -26.47 10.48 -17.50
N TYR A 527 -26.10 9.71 -16.47
CA TYR A 527 -24.97 10.06 -15.62
C TYR A 527 -23.65 10.14 -16.40
N LEU A 528 -23.35 9.17 -17.27
CA LEU A 528 -22.14 9.16 -18.09
C LEU A 528 -22.10 10.40 -18.99
N LYS A 529 -23.21 10.70 -19.66
CA LYS A 529 -23.39 11.85 -20.55
C LYS A 529 -23.25 13.19 -19.81
N ASP A 530 -23.97 13.36 -18.71
CA ASP A 530 -24.01 14.63 -17.94
C ASP A 530 -22.66 14.95 -17.29
N ASN A 531 -21.81 13.95 -17.09
CA ASN A 531 -20.49 14.11 -16.45
C ASN A 531 -19.31 14.06 -17.43
N ASP A 532 -19.58 14.09 -18.74
CA ASP A 532 -18.57 14.06 -19.82
C ASP A 532 -17.71 12.77 -19.78
N LEU A 533 -18.31 11.63 -19.42
CA LEU A 533 -17.70 10.29 -19.45
C LEU A 533 -17.97 9.65 -20.81
N LYS A 534 -17.11 9.95 -21.78
CA LYS A 534 -17.29 9.54 -23.18
C LYS A 534 -16.84 8.12 -23.45
N TYR A 535 -15.87 7.59 -22.70
CA TYR A 535 -15.27 6.29 -22.99
C TYR A 535 -15.38 5.32 -21.82
N ILE A 536 -15.64 4.05 -22.13
CA ILE A 536 -15.57 2.93 -21.20
C ILE A 536 -14.41 2.04 -21.63
N VAL A 537 -13.42 1.85 -20.75
CA VAL A 537 -12.32 0.92 -20.98
C VAL A 537 -12.50 -0.28 -20.07
N VAL A 538 -12.60 -1.46 -20.66
CA VAL A 538 -12.92 -2.69 -19.95
C VAL A 538 -11.70 -3.59 -19.94
N HIS A 539 -11.18 -3.88 -18.75
CA HIS A 539 -10.10 -4.84 -18.56
C HIS A 539 -10.72 -6.19 -18.26
N LYS A 540 -10.49 -7.18 -19.13
CA LYS A 540 -10.89 -8.57 -18.85
C LYS A 540 -10.01 -9.11 -17.72
N THR A 541 -10.59 -9.34 -16.56
CA THR A 541 -9.88 -9.76 -15.34
C THR A 541 -10.44 -11.08 -14.83
N GLY A 542 -9.57 -11.89 -14.20
CA GLY A 542 -9.97 -13.13 -13.52
C GLY A 542 -10.23 -12.98 -12.01
N PHE A 543 -9.99 -11.79 -11.45
CA PHE A 543 -10.18 -11.47 -10.03
C PHE A 543 -11.44 -10.62 -9.83
N GLU A 544 -11.98 -10.60 -8.62
CA GLU A 544 -13.21 -9.87 -8.29
C GLU A 544 -13.02 -8.38 -7.97
N PRO A 545 -13.92 -7.48 -8.44
CA PRO A 545 -15.01 -7.76 -9.37
C PRO A 545 -14.45 -8.15 -10.74
N SER A 546 -14.93 -9.24 -11.33
CA SER A 546 -14.42 -9.72 -12.62
C SER A 546 -15.24 -9.13 -13.76
N VAL A 547 -14.58 -8.72 -14.83
CA VAL A 547 -15.27 -8.49 -16.10
C VAL A 547 -15.02 -9.68 -17.01
N ASN A 548 -16.07 -10.48 -17.21
CA ASN A 548 -16.02 -11.70 -18.04
C ASN A 548 -16.51 -11.42 -19.49
N ASP A 549 -16.52 -12.46 -20.32
CA ASP A 549 -16.96 -12.35 -21.71
C ASP A 549 -18.43 -11.93 -21.85
N LEU A 550 -19.30 -12.34 -20.93
CA LEU A 550 -20.71 -11.94 -20.94
C LEU A 550 -20.84 -10.41 -20.81
N THR A 551 -20.17 -9.80 -19.82
CA THR A 551 -20.16 -8.34 -19.63
C THR A 551 -19.73 -7.61 -20.90
N ILE A 552 -18.66 -8.07 -21.54
CA ILE A 552 -18.14 -7.46 -22.77
C ILE A 552 -19.15 -7.55 -23.91
N ASN A 553 -19.81 -8.70 -24.07
CA ASN A 553 -20.80 -8.89 -25.13
C ASN A 553 -22.08 -8.10 -24.86
N LEU A 554 -22.53 -8.00 -23.61
CA LEU A 554 -23.65 -7.13 -23.24
C LEU A 554 -23.37 -5.67 -23.61
N LEU A 555 -22.16 -5.17 -23.34
CA LEU A 555 -21.73 -3.85 -23.78
C LEU A 555 -21.71 -3.73 -25.31
N LYS A 556 -21.21 -4.73 -26.04
CA LYS A 556 -21.21 -4.73 -27.52
C LYS A 556 -22.63 -4.67 -28.12
N THR A 557 -23.63 -5.19 -27.41
CA THR A 557 -25.06 -5.16 -27.82
C THR A 557 -25.87 -3.99 -27.26
N SER A 558 -25.24 -3.17 -26.42
CA SER A 558 -25.90 -2.02 -25.81
C SER A 558 -26.04 -0.90 -26.82
N ASP A 559 -27.22 -0.31 -26.92
CA ASP A 559 -27.45 0.84 -27.82
C ASP A 559 -26.81 2.14 -27.28
N PHE A 560 -26.38 2.12 -26.02
CA PHE A 560 -25.78 3.26 -25.33
C PHE A 560 -24.27 3.37 -25.54
N VAL A 561 -23.60 2.32 -26.02
CA VAL A 561 -22.16 2.33 -26.27
C VAL A 561 -21.79 1.67 -27.59
N ASN A 562 -20.78 2.21 -28.27
CA ASN A 562 -20.21 1.65 -29.48
C ASN A 562 -18.86 1.00 -29.17
N PHE A 563 -18.66 -0.24 -29.58
CA PHE A 563 -17.34 -0.88 -29.52
C PHE A 563 -16.37 -0.24 -30.53
N ILE A 564 -15.15 0.09 -30.09
CA ILE A 564 -14.13 0.76 -30.91
C ILE A 564 -12.92 -0.13 -31.16
N ASN A 565 -12.43 -0.82 -30.13
CA ASN A 565 -11.18 -1.57 -30.20
C ASN A 565 -11.06 -2.63 -29.13
N GLU A 566 -10.24 -3.63 -29.39
CA GLU A 566 -9.76 -4.60 -28.41
C GLU A 566 -8.25 -4.76 -28.59
N ASP A 567 -7.52 -4.81 -27.47
CA ASP A 567 -6.10 -5.13 -27.47
C ASP A 567 -5.70 -5.80 -26.15
N LYS A 568 -5.14 -7.01 -26.22
CA LYS A 568 -4.68 -7.80 -25.07
C LYS A 568 -5.73 -7.93 -23.95
N GLY A 569 -6.99 -8.16 -24.32
CA GLY A 569 -8.09 -8.26 -23.35
C GLY A 569 -8.54 -6.92 -22.74
N ILE A 570 -8.10 -5.79 -23.32
CA ILE A 570 -8.60 -4.45 -22.98
C ILE A 570 -9.50 -3.96 -24.11
N PHE A 571 -10.76 -3.76 -23.80
CA PHE A 571 -11.81 -3.36 -24.75
C PHE A 571 -12.13 -1.88 -24.56
N LEU A 572 -12.23 -1.14 -25.66
CA LEU A 572 -12.62 0.26 -25.67
C LEU A 572 -14.03 0.40 -26.26
N PHE A 573 -14.87 1.13 -25.53
CA PHE A 573 -16.20 1.55 -25.97
C PHE A 573 -16.35 3.07 -25.88
N GLU A 574 -17.19 3.64 -26.73
CA GLU A 574 -17.60 5.06 -26.70
C GLU A 574 -19.08 5.16 -26.40
N VAL A 575 -19.45 6.01 -25.44
CA VAL A 575 -20.83 6.33 -25.11
C VAL A 575 -21.47 7.08 -26.28
N THR A 576 -22.54 6.52 -26.84
CA THR A 576 -23.20 7.05 -28.04
C THR A 576 -23.96 8.33 -27.72
N LYS A 577 -24.22 9.16 -28.74
CA LYS A 577 -25.09 10.35 -28.61
C LYS A 577 -26.56 10.04 -28.93
N ASN A 578 -26.94 8.76 -29.03
CA ASN A 578 -28.24 8.40 -29.57
C ASN A 578 -29.36 8.83 -28.59
N ASN A 579 -30.40 9.49 -29.14
CA ASN A 579 -31.54 10.01 -28.38
C ASN A 579 -32.70 8.99 -28.30
N GLN A 580 -32.59 7.83 -28.95
CA GLN A 580 -33.59 6.77 -28.83
C GLN A 580 -33.37 6.01 -27.53
N ILE A 581 -34.09 6.44 -26.49
CA ILE A 581 -34.13 5.78 -25.19
C ILE A 581 -34.84 4.44 -25.38
N LEU A 582 -34.09 3.34 -25.34
CA LEU A 582 -34.70 2.02 -25.20
C LEU A 582 -35.04 1.78 -23.73
N LYS A 583 -36.28 1.31 -23.51
CA LYS A 583 -36.83 0.98 -22.21
C LYS A 583 -36.24 -0.34 -21.73
N GLU A 584 -35.67 -0.30 -20.53
CA GLU A 584 -35.37 -1.42 -19.63
C GLU A 584 -34.50 -2.56 -20.20
N PHE A 585 -33.87 -3.29 -19.28
CA PHE A 585 -33.09 -4.48 -19.61
C PHE A 585 -34.01 -5.55 -20.21
N ASN A 586 -33.74 -5.98 -21.44
CA ASN A 586 -34.57 -6.95 -22.14
C ASN A 586 -33.88 -8.32 -22.18
N ALA A 587 -34.38 -9.28 -21.38
CA ALA A 587 -33.88 -10.66 -21.33
C ALA A 587 -33.77 -11.31 -22.72
N THR A 588 -34.64 -10.92 -23.66
CA THR A 588 -34.62 -11.42 -25.05
C THR A 588 -33.30 -11.15 -25.76
N LYS A 589 -32.62 -10.02 -25.50
CA LYS A 589 -31.29 -9.74 -26.08
C LYS A 589 -30.21 -10.71 -25.57
N ILE A 590 -30.32 -11.14 -24.32
CA ILE A 590 -29.41 -12.17 -23.77
C ILE A 590 -29.69 -13.51 -24.43
N VAL A 591 -30.95 -13.84 -24.66
CA VAL A 591 -31.34 -15.05 -25.40
C VAL A 591 -30.80 -15.01 -26.84
N GLU A 592 -30.83 -13.85 -27.50
CA GLU A 592 -30.19 -13.67 -28.82
C GLU A 592 -28.68 -13.91 -28.76
N LEU A 593 -27.98 -13.37 -27.75
CA LEU A 593 -26.56 -13.64 -27.52
C LEU A 593 -26.27 -15.13 -27.30
N ILE A 594 -27.11 -15.82 -26.53
CA ILE A 594 -27.00 -17.27 -26.32
C ILE A 594 -27.23 -18.03 -27.64
N ASN A 595 -28.24 -17.63 -28.41
CA ASN A 595 -28.54 -18.23 -29.70
C ASN A 595 -27.44 -17.99 -30.75
N SER A 596 -26.70 -16.89 -30.65
CA SER A 596 -25.54 -16.63 -31.51
C SER A 596 -24.32 -17.52 -31.21
N GLY A 597 -24.37 -18.31 -30.12
CA GLY A 597 -23.28 -19.20 -29.71
C GLY A 597 -22.16 -18.51 -28.90
N ILE A 598 -22.33 -17.23 -28.57
CA ILE A 598 -21.41 -16.48 -27.72
C ILE A 598 -21.43 -17.01 -26.28
N ILE A 599 -22.62 -17.36 -25.78
CA ILE A 599 -22.81 -18.02 -24.50
C ILE A 599 -23.16 -19.48 -24.79
N LYS A 600 -22.55 -20.42 -24.06
CA LYS A 600 -22.84 -21.84 -24.23
C LYS A 600 -24.29 -22.13 -23.85
N LYS A 601 -24.99 -22.82 -24.75
CA LYS A 601 -26.35 -23.33 -24.51
C LYS A 601 -26.31 -24.50 -23.53
N ASP A 602 -27.42 -24.73 -22.85
CA ASP A 602 -27.56 -25.75 -21.79
C ASP A 602 -26.65 -25.53 -20.56
N ASP A 603 -25.98 -24.37 -20.46
CA ASP A 603 -25.23 -23.95 -19.27
C ASP A 603 -26.02 -22.86 -18.51
N LEU A 604 -26.15 -23.05 -17.19
CA LEU A 604 -26.65 -22.02 -16.30
C LEU A 604 -25.70 -20.82 -16.33
N THR A 605 -26.21 -19.66 -16.74
CA THR A 605 -25.43 -18.43 -16.81
C THR A 605 -25.85 -17.50 -15.69
N TYR A 606 -24.94 -17.26 -14.74
CA TYR A 606 -25.09 -16.21 -13.75
C TYR A 606 -24.92 -14.86 -14.44
N LEU A 607 -25.96 -14.04 -14.36
CA LEU A 607 -25.96 -12.68 -14.90
C LEU A 607 -25.44 -11.73 -13.82
N TYR A 608 -26.17 -10.65 -13.56
CA TYR A 608 -25.78 -9.64 -12.59
C TYR A 608 -26.19 -9.96 -11.16
N GLY A 609 -25.54 -9.29 -10.21
CA GLY A 609 -25.84 -9.32 -8.80
C GLY A 609 -25.26 -10.55 -8.09
N TRP A 610 -24.18 -11.14 -8.57
CA TRP A 610 -23.55 -12.30 -7.92
C TRP A 610 -22.12 -12.02 -7.55
N TYR A 611 -21.73 -12.45 -6.35
CA TYR A 611 -20.33 -12.72 -6.05
C TYR A 611 -19.92 -14.10 -6.61
N ASN A 612 -18.62 -14.35 -6.60
CA ASN A 612 -18.01 -15.60 -7.00
C ASN A 612 -18.55 -16.77 -6.20
N GLU A 613 -18.42 -17.94 -6.81
CA GLU A 613 -18.70 -19.19 -6.12
C GLU A 613 -17.68 -19.39 -5.01
N GLU A 614 -18.19 -19.54 -3.79
CA GLU A 614 -17.40 -19.90 -2.62
C GLU A 614 -17.54 -21.39 -2.37
N LYS A 615 -16.41 -22.06 -2.08
CA LYS A 615 -16.35 -23.49 -1.80
C LYS A 615 -15.44 -23.73 -0.62
N TYR A 616 -16.03 -24.20 0.48
CA TYR A 616 -15.31 -24.56 1.70
C TYR A 616 -15.32 -26.07 1.89
N GLU A 617 -14.29 -26.61 2.54
CA GLU A 617 -14.19 -28.04 2.81
C GLU A 617 -15.37 -28.50 3.70
N GLY A 618 -16.06 -29.56 3.27
CA GLY A 618 -17.23 -30.09 3.97
C GLY A 618 -18.53 -29.29 3.80
N GLN A 619 -18.54 -28.22 3.00
CA GLN A 619 -19.73 -27.43 2.68
C GLN A 619 -20.10 -27.54 1.19
N LYS A 620 -21.38 -27.38 0.89
CA LYS A 620 -21.87 -27.21 -0.49
C LYS A 620 -21.31 -25.91 -1.06
N SER A 621 -21.05 -25.86 -2.37
CA SER A 621 -20.68 -24.59 -2.98
C SER A 621 -21.88 -23.67 -3.06
N PHE A 622 -21.62 -22.37 -2.95
CA PHE A 622 -22.67 -21.37 -2.98
C PHE A 622 -22.19 -20.07 -3.59
N ARG A 623 -23.16 -19.23 -3.95
CA ARG A 623 -22.91 -17.84 -4.33
C ARG A 623 -23.71 -16.93 -3.44
N TRP A 624 -23.08 -15.82 -3.06
CA TRP A 624 -23.79 -14.72 -2.44
C TRP A 624 -24.43 -13.84 -3.50
N MET A 625 -25.67 -13.44 -3.26
CA MET A 625 -26.25 -12.29 -3.94
C MET A 625 -25.46 -11.03 -3.56
N ALA A 626 -25.01 -10.27 -4.56
CA ALA A 626 -24.49 -8.93 -4.37
C ALA A 626 -25.66 -7.98 -4.11
N ARG A 627 -25.73 -7.47 -2.88
CA ARG A 627 -26.81 -6.59 -2.39
C ARG A 627 -28.15 -7.33 -2.41
N ASN A 628 -29.21 -6.67 -2.87
CA ASN A 628 -30.57 -7.15 -2.70
C ASN A 628 -31.19 -7.78 -3.93
N TYR A 629 -30.42 -7.96 -5.02
CA TYR A 629 -30.97 -8.40 -6.30
C TYR A 629 -29.92 -9.11 -7.16
N SER A 630 -30.29 -10.24 -7.77
CA SER A 630 -29.40 -11.08 -8.57
C SER A 630 -30.17 -11.83 -9.65
N ASN A 631 -29.54 -12.18 -10.77
CA ASN A 631 -30.26 -12.81 -11.89
C ASN A 631 -29.47 -13.94 -12.50
N ILE A 632 -30.18 -14.97 -12.96
CA ILE A 632 -29.61 -16.03 -13.80
C ILE A 632 -30.44 -16.15 -15.07
N ILE A 633 -29.82 -16.70 -16.08
CA ILE A 633 -30.53 -17.16 -17.27
C ILE A 633 -30.09 -18.58 -17.61
N TYR A 634 -31.06 -19.34 -18.10
CA TYR A 634 -30.84 -20.65 -18.68
C TYR A 634 -31.57 -20.74 -20.01
N VAL A 635 -30.90 -21.23 -21.03
CA VAL A 635 -31.48 -21.43 -22.36
C VAL A 635 -31.15 -22.85 -22.79
N SER A 636 -32.16 -23.60 -23.22
CA SER A 636 -31.98 -24.96 -23.74
C SER A 636 -32.55 -25.11 -25.13
N ASP A 637 -31.79 -25.79 -25.98
CA ASP A 637 -32.23 -26.22 -27.32
C ASP A 637 -32.79 -27.65 -27.31
N LYS A 638 -32.41 -28.48 -26.33
CA LYS A 638 -32.68 -29.93 -26.36
C LYS A 638 -34.02 -30.29 -25.74
N GLN A 639 -34.32 -29.73 -24.58
CA GLN A 639 -35.55 -30.02 -23.85
C GLN A 639 -35.89 -28.83 -22.97
N LYS A 640 -37.18 -28.44 -22.96
CA LYS A 640 -37.65 -27.41 -22.05
C LYS A 640 -37.42 -27.87 -20.61
N PRO A 641 -36.70 -27.08 -19.79
CA PRO A 641 -36.54 -27.43 -18.39
C PRO A 641 -37.90 -27.42 -17.72
N ASN A 642 -38.15 -28.40 -16.87
CA ASN A 642 -39.41 -28.54 -16.13
C ASN A 642 -39.23 -28.31 -14.63
N LEU A 643 -37.99 -28.24 -14.13
CA LEU A 643 -37.74 -28.06 -12.71
C LEU A 643 -36.54 -27.17 -12.45
N LEU A 644 -36.75 -26.09 -11.69
CA LEU A 644 -35.69 -25.33 -11.04
C LEU A 644 -35.58 -25.77 -9.58
N LYS A 645 -34.40 -26.21 -9.15
CA LYS A 645 -34.13 -26.61 -7.78
C LYS A 645 -32.86 -25.96 -7.25
N PHE A 646 -32.95 -25.39 -6.06
CA PHE A 646 -31.79 -24.86 -5.33
C PHE A 646 -32.08 -24.80 -3.83
N GLU A 647 -31.04 -24.57 -3.04
CA GLU A 647 -31.15 -24.26 -1.61
C GLU A 647 -30.72 -22.82 -1.39
N TYR A 648 -31.30 -22.14 -0.39
CA TYR A 648 -30.85 -20.81 -0.01
C TYR A 648 -30.86 -20.58 1.48
N ALA A 649 -29.89 -19.79 1.95
CA ALA A 649 -29.83 -19.31 3.31
C ALA A 649 -29.98 -17.79 3.32
N SER A 650 -30.96 -17.28 4.08
CA SER A 650 -31.18 -15.85 4.25
C SER A 650 -31.45 -15.49 5.71
N PRO A 651 -30.52 -14.78 6.38
CA PRO A 651 -30.65 -14.50 7.81
C PRO A 651 -31.70 -13.42 8.14
N LEU A 652 -32.05 -12.55 7.19
CA LEU A 652 -32.84 -11.34 7.48
C LEU A 652 -34.25 -11.33 6.88
N THR A 653 -34.43 -11.85 5.68
CA THR A 653 -35.71 -11.77 4.93
C THR A 653 -35.86 -12.92 3.95
N ASP A 654 -37.10 -13.25 3.58
CA ASP A 654 -37.34 -14.28 2.58
C ASP A 654 -36.89 -13.86 1.18
N LEU A 655 -36.41 -14.84 0.42
CA LEU A 655 -36.03 -14.68 -0.97
C LEU A 655 -37.29 -14.61 -1.84
N VAL A 656 -37.41 -13.54 -2.60
CA VAL A 656 -38.44 -13.35 -3.62
C VAL A 656 -37.84 -13.77 -4.96
N ILE A 657 -38.60 -14.55 -5.73
CA ILE A 657 -38.16 -15.11 -7.00
C ILE A 657 -39.18 -14.75 -8.07
N LYS A 658 -38.71 -14.19 -9.18
CA LYS A 658 -39.52 -14.00 -10.39
C LYS A 658 -38.94 -14.87 -11.49
N ILE A 659 -39.80 -15.49 -12.29
CA ILE A 659 -39.35 -16.13 -13.53
C ILE A 659 -40.06 -15.49 -14.70
N ASN A 660 -39.26 -15.00 -15.65
CA ASN A 660 -39.75 -14.26 -16.82
C ASN A 660 -40.76 -13.16 -16.40
N GLY A 661 -40.52 -12.50 -15.25
CA GLY A 661 -41.37 -11.46 -14.68
C GLY A 661 -42.56 -11.94 -13.82
N VAL A 662 -42.78 -13.24 -13.65
CA VAL A 662 -43.91 -13.81 -12.88
C VAL A 662 -43.47 -14.21 -11.47
N GLU A 663 -44.10 -13.64 -10.44
CA GLU A 663 -43.81 -13.91 -9.01
C GLU A 663 -44.56 -15.13 -8.42
N ASN A 664 -45.74 -15.45 -8.95
CA ASN A 664 -46.68 -16.41 -8.35
C ASN A 664 -46.65 -17.77 -9.04
N ILE A 665 -45.46 -18.36 -9.20
CA ILE A 665 -45.33 -19.72 -9.73
C ILE A 665 -45.45 -20.71 -8.57
N GLU A 666 -46.11 -21.84 -8.83
CA GLU A 666 -46.28 -22.90 -7.83
C GLU A 666 -44.92 -23.39 -7.33
N LYS A 667 -44.68 -23.22 -6.04
CA LYS A 667 -43.39 -23.47 -5.39
C LYS A 667 -43.56 -24.39 -4.20
N LYS A 668 -42.64 -25.34 -4.08
CA LYS A 668 -42.49 -26.16 -2.90
C LYS A 668 -41.29 -25.66 -2.11
N ILE A 669 -41.58 -25.06 -0.96
CA ILE A 669 -40.55 -24.60 -0.02
C ILE A 669 -40.46 -25.62 1.10
N THR A 670 -39.29 -26.22 1.28
CA THR A 670 -39.02 -27.11 2.41
C THR A 670 -38.06 -26.42 3.36
N ASN A 671 -38.49 -26.20 4.60
CA ASN A 671 -37.61 -25.62 5.63
C ASN A 671 -36.60 -26.68 6.07
N ILE A 672 -35.30 -26.38 5.96
CA ILE A 672 -34.22 -27.28 6.37
C ILE A 672 -33.89 -26.98 7.84
N ASP A 673 -33.45 -25.75 8.11
CA ASP A 673 -33.14 -25.27 9.45
C ASP A 673 -33.24 -23.73 9.55
N GLY A 674 -34.34 -23.23 10.12
CA GLY A 674 -34.54 -21.82 10.46
C GLY A 674 -34.49 -20.87 9.26
N TYR A 675 -33.27 -20.45 8.91
CA TYR A 675 -32.94 -19.51 7.83
C TYR A 675 -32.54 -20.20 6.52
N HIS A 676 -32.40 -21.53 6.50
CA HIS A 676 -32.06 -22.32 5.32
C HIS A 676 -33.28 -23.06 4.76
N LYS A 677 -33.54 -22.90 3.47
CA LYS A 677 -34.73 -23.43 2.78
C LYS A 677 -34.32 -24.09 1.46
N SER A 678 -34.92 -25.24 1.14
CA SER A 678 -34.87 -25.82 -0.20
C SER A 678 -36.05 -25.32 -1.02
N PHE A 679 -35.76 -24.95 -2.25
CA PHE A 679 -36.71 -24.41 -3.21
C PHE A 679 -36.81 -25.35 -4.41
N GLU A 680 -38.02 -25.77 -4.74
CA GLU A 680 -38.35 -26.50 -5.97
C GLU A 680 -39.49 -25.76 -6.68
N LEU A 681 -39.29 -25.47 -7.96
CA LEU A 681 -40.24 -24.74 -8.78
C LEU A 681 -40.54 -25.49 -10.08
N ASP A 682 -41.82 -25.74 -10.33
CA ASP A 682 -42.28 -26.34 -11.59
C ASP A 682 -42.24 -25.28 -12.71
N LEU A 683 -41.42 -25.54 -13.72
CA LEU A 683 -41.24 -24.69 -14.89
C LEU A 683 -42.15 -25.10 -16.05
N SER A 684 -42.98 -26.13 -15.90
CA SER A 684 -43.87 -26.63 -16.96
C SER A 684 -44.82 -25.58 -17.55
N GLN A 685 -45.14 -24.54 -16.77
CA GLN A 685 -46.00 -23.44 -17.17
C GLN A 685 -45.30 -22.37 -18.03
N ILE A 686 -43.97 -22.37 -18.06
CA ILE A 686 -43.16 -21.39 -18.80
C ILE A 686 -43.12 -21.80 -20.29
N LYS A 687 -43.57 -20.91 -21.16
CA LYS A 687 -43.71 -21.20 -22.60
C LYS A 687 -42.44 -20.90 -23.37
N GLU A 688 -41.60 -20.03 -22.86
CA GLU A 688 -40.34 -19.63 -23.46
C GLU A 688 -39.34 -20.79 -23.46
N ASN A 689 -38.40 -20.77 -24.40
CA ASN A 689 -37.26 -21.70 -24.45
C ASN A 689 -36.10 -21.24 -23.54
N TYR A 690 -36.35 -20.23 -22.72
CA TYR A 690 -35.42 -19.69 -21.75
C TYR A 690 -36.10 -19.45 -20.42
N ILE A 691 -35.31 -19.54 -19.37
CA ILE A 691 -35.70 -19.27 -17.99
C ILE A 691 -34.81 -18.13 -17.51
N PHE A 692 -35.40 -16.95 -17.34
CA PHE A 692 -34.76 -15.82 -16.68
C PHE A 692 -35.30 -15.74 -15.26
N VAL A 693 -34.42 -15.97 -14.27
CA VAL A 693 -34.81 -15.96 -12.85
C VAL A 693 -34.23 -14.73 -12.20
N GLU A 694 -35.10 -13.94 -11.59
CA GLU A 694 -34.74 -12.79 -10.76
C GLU A 694 -34.87 -13.19 -9.30
N PHE A 695 -33.78 -12.99 -8.56
CA PHE A 695 -33.70 -13.17 -7.12
C PHE A 695 -33.71 -11.80 -6.48
N SER A 696 -34.55 -11.59 -5.48
CA SER A 696 -34.54 -10.36 -4.71
C SER A 696 -34.79 -10.61 -3.23
N THR A 697 -34.27 -9.72 -2.40
CA THR A 697 -34.47 -9.72 -0.95
C THR A 697 -34.79 -8.30 -0.51
N GLU A 698 -35.59 -8.12 0.54
CA GLU A 698 -35.93 -6.79 1.03
C GLU A 698 -34.75 -6.18 1.81
N LYS A 699 -33.98 -7.00 2.53
CA LYS A 699 -32.85 -6.55 3.36
C LYS A 699 -31.52 -7.05 2.82
N ILE A 700 -30.52 -6.20 3.02
CA ILE A 700 -29.11 -6.50 2.78
C ILE A 700 -28.47 -6.87 4.13
N PHE A 701 -27.77 -7.98 4.14
CA PHE A 701 -26.91 -8.41 5.23
C PHE A 701 -25.51 -7.81 5.05
N LYS A 702 -24.95 -7.25 6.13
CA LYS A 702 -23.57 -6.75 6.17
C LYS A 702 -22.84 -7.47 7.30
N VAL A 703 -21.63 -7.90 7.02
CA VAL A 703 -20.72 -8.44 8.03
C VAL A 703 -19.73 -7.33 8.35
N ASP A 704 -19.52 -7.02 9.63
CA ASP A 704 -18.64 -5.91 10.03
C ASP A 704 -17.22 -6.03 9.46
N THR A 705 -16.75 -7.25 9.21
CA THR A 705 -15.41 -7.55 8.68
C THR A 705 -15.36 -7.72 7.16
N ASP A 706 -16.49 -7.76 6.46
CA ASP A 706 -16.54 -7.92 5.01
C ASP A 706 -17.17 -6.67 4.38
N PRO A 707 -16.45 -5.95 3.50
CA PRO A 707 -16.99 -4.74 2.87
C PRO A 707 -18.17 -5.03 1.95
N ARG A 708 -18.34 -6.28 1.51
CA ARG A 708 -19.41 -6.69 0.61
C ARG A 708 -20.78 -6.54 1.26
N GLU A 709 -21.73 -6.10 0.47
CA GLU A 709 -23.14 -6.10 0.80
C GLU A 709 -23.78 -7.40 0.28
N PHE A 710 -24.40 -8.18 1.17
CA PHE A 710 -24.91 -9.50 0.86
C PHE A 710 -26.43 -9.57 0.83
N GLY A 711 -26.98 -10.32 -0.10
CA GLY A 711 -28.37 -10.76 -0.05
C GLY A 711 -28.44 -12.17 0.55
N CYS A 712 -29.08 -13.09 -0.17
CA CYS A 712 -29.14 -14.49 0.22
C CYS A 712 -27.90 -15.26 -0.27
N GLN A 713 -27.56 -16.34 0.43
CA GLN A 713 -26.67 -17.39 -0.10
C GLN A 713 -27.50 -18.36 -0.93
N ILE A 714 -27.06 -18.71 -2.13
CA ILE A 714 -27.73 -19.67 -3.01
C ILE A 714 -26.80 -20.86 -3.27
N PHE A 715 -27.27 -22.06 -2.93
CA PHE A 715 -26.58 -23.34 -2.99
C PHE A 715 -27.19 -24.24 -4.07
N ASP A 716 -26.37 -25.12 -4.66
CA ASP A 716 -26.81 -26.23 -5.52
C ASP A 716 -27.83 -25.86 -6.60
N LEU A 717 -27.67 -24.69 -7.23
CA LEU A 717 -28.64 -24.24 -8.22
C LEU A 717 -28.59 -25.12 -9.47
N SER A 718 -29.70 -25.79 -9.75
CA SER A 718 -29.84 -26.74 -10.84
C SER A 718 -31.15 -26.52 -11.59
N ILE A 719 -31.07 -26.62 -12.91
CA ILE A 719 -32.22 -26.57 -13.81
C ILE A 719 -32.21 -27.89 -14.59
N LYS A 720 -33.33 -28.61 -14.55
CA LYS A 720 -33.50 -29.93 -15.19
C LYS A 720 -34.55 -29.88 -16.28
#